data_AF-A0A8C8M194-F1
#
_entry.id   AF-A0A8C8M194-F1
#
_cell.length_a   1.000
_cell.length_b   1.000
_cell.length_c   1.000
_cell.angle_alpha   90.00
_cell.angle_beta   90.00
_cell.angle_gamma   90.00
#
_symmetry.space_group_name_H-M   'P 1'
#
loop_
_entity.id
_entity.type
_entity.pdbx_description
1 polymer ?
#
loop_
_entity_poly.entity_id
_entity_poly.type
_entity_poly.pdbx_seq_one_letter_code
_entity_poly.pdbx_strand_id
1 'polypeptide(L)'
;MAFIKRKERSKERFSLLLLDLEEYYFEQHTVYHVTTSSAKKRKIRGSLKVCSKSIIFEPEDHVEPILKVCFCALYTFLFHLEVSSKTEDVVQTLLQLHRASCLDKLGDQTAMIAANLQSRLARTSFDKNSFQNVSEIPHMECEAEMVTPLVTNPGHVCITDQSLYFQPLNGYPEQVVRIELHRVKQIYKRRHGLRPLGLEVFCTENDFCSDIYLKFYKTSDRNDLYYYIATFLENHMVEHTAESYMLQWQRGHLSNYQYLLHLNNLADRSGNDLSQYPVFPWIIADYNSTELDMMNPATFRDLSKPVGALNKERLERLLSRYRDMPDPRFMYGSHYSSPGYVLFYLVRVAPEHMLCLQNGRYDNADRMFNSIGETWKNCLDGATDFKELIPDFYGNDPSFLLNCLSLDLGKRQGGSSVQDVVLPPWAADASDFLQKSQKALESQYVSEHLHEWIDLVFGFKQKGSEAVAAHNVFHPLTYEGGIDCDSIEDPNEKIAMLIQILEFGQTPTQLFTTPHPQRITPRFQSISRTPSVNTPLNDEDSSFEDLTEETRRLAWNNIALSSCLMLPEDKAVVCSSWDNNVYFYSIPFGRRQDTLMGHDDAISKMCWKDNQLYTASWDSTVKVWQCDSADIANNKRCQFQLLAEFEHEAGVNTINLNPAGTLLVSGTKDGTVTIWDTSSSVQLHQVHCHSGKIHDVAFSPDSRHILSVGEDSCLKVIDVQTGMMISSVQADEEQRCFCWDGNTVLSGGQSGHLQVLDLLSNKVTTRIPGHSGAVTAMWMNEQCSTVITGGEDKQIIFWKLDC
;
A
#
# COMPACT_ATOMS: atom_id res chain seq x y z
N MET A 1 -8.62 10.14 -14.76
CA MET A 1 -7.62 10.35 -15.81
C MET A 1 -6.80 9.10 -15.88
N ALA A 2 -6.48 8.62 -17.09
CA ALA A 2 -5.39 7.66 -17.25
C ALA A 2 -4.12 8.21 -16.58
N PHE A 3 -3.38 7.35 -15.88
CA PHE A 3 -2.17 7.71 -15.11
C PHE A 3 -1.00 8.19 -15.99
N ILE A 4 -1.17 8.15 -17.31
CA ILE A 4 -0.32 8.84 -18.28
C ILE A 4 -1.00 10.18 -18.59
N LYS A 5 -0.37 11.30 -18.19
CA LYS A 5 -0.84 12.66 -18.50
C LYS A 5 -1.15 12.76 -19.99
N ARG A 6 -2.44 12.92 -20.33
CA ARG A 6 -2.86 13.23 -21.70
C ARG A 6 -2.31 14.59 -22.06
N LYS A 7 -1.27 14.62 -22.89
CA LYS A 7 -0.91 15.86 -23.57
C LYS A 7 -2.06 16.24 -24.50
N GLU A 8 -2.54 17.48 -24.40
CA GLU A 8 -3.29 18.08 -25.50
C GLU A 8 -2.46 17.88 -26.77
N ARG A 9 -3.10 17.45 -27.87
CA ARG A 9 -2.40 17.15 -29.12
C ARG A 9 -1.49 18.33 -29.47
N SER A 10 -0.18 18.09 -29.38
CA SER A 10 0.84 19.02 -29.86
C SER A 10 0.56 19.35 -31.33
N LYS A 11 0.85 20.59 -31.74
CA LYS A 11 0.84 20.96 -33.17
C LYS A 11 1.97 20.25 -33.94
N GLU A 12 2.99 19.76 -33.25
CA GLU A 12 4.12 19.03 -33.82
C GLU A 12 3.80 17.53 -33.93
N ARG A 13 4.21 16.91 -35.05
CA ARG A 13 4.04 15.47 -35.30
C ARG A 13 5.19 14.65 -34.70
N PHE A 14 6.35 15.26 -34.51
CA PHE A 14 7.48 14.63 -33.86
C PHE A 14 7.20 14.35 -32.38
N SER A 15 7.70 13.20 -31.91
CA SER A 15 7.71 12.81 -30.51
C SER A 15 9.01 12.08 -30.21
N LEU A 16 9.50 12.20 -28.97
CA LEU A 16 10.65 11.43 -28.50
C LEU A 16 10.38 9.91 -28.56
N LEU A 17 9.12 9.47 -28.59
CA LEU A 17 8.75 8.06 -28.77
C LEU A 17 9.16 7.46 -30.13
N LEU A 18 9.59 8.30 -31.09
CA LEU A 18 10.16 7.83 -32.36
C LEU A 18 11.65 7.44 -32.24
N LEU A 19 12.27 7.75 -31.11
CA LEU A 19 13.65 7.38 -30.81
C LEU A 19 13.72 5.92 -30.38
N ASP A 20 14.79 5.24 -30.77
CA ASP A 20 15.08 3.89 -30.29
C ASP A 20 15.54 3.93 -28.82
N LEU A 21 15.55 2.79 -28.14
CA LEU A 21 16.09 2.70 -26.78
C LEU A 21 17.55 3.20 -26.75
N GLU A 22 17.88 4.06 -25.78
CA GLU A 22 19.17 4.75 -25.67
C GLU A 22 19.56 5.59 -26.91
N GLU A 23 18.57 6.07 -27.67
CA GLU A 23 18.74 7.10 -28.68
C GLU A 23 18.41 8.49 -28.09
N TYR A 24 19.27 9.47 -28.35
CA TYR A 24 19.12 10.83 -27.82
C TYR A 24 18.92 11.82 -28.95
N TYR A 25 17.96 12.73 -28.81
CA TYR A 25 17.74 13.84 -29.72
C TYR A 25 18.61 15.03 -29.30
N PHE A 26 19.57 15.43 -30.15
CA PHE A 26 20.54 16.47 -29.83
C PHE A 26 20.14 17.85 -30.32
N GLU A 27 19.80 17.98 -31.59
CA GLU A 27 19.61 19.29 -32.22
C GLU A 27 18.73 19.20 -33.48
N GLN A 28 18.13 20.31 -33.88
CA GLN A 28 17.36 20.40 -35.12
C GLN A 28 17.80 21.54 -36.01
N HIS A 29 17.57 21.36 -37.32
CA HIS A 29 17.82 22.34 -38.35
C HIS A 29 16.65 22.39 -39.33
N THR A 30 16.28 23.58 -39.77
CA THR A 30 15.30 23.72 -40.86
C THR A 30 15.97 23.45 -42.20
N VAL A 31 15.39 22.51 -42.95
CA VAL A 31 15.94 22.04 -44.23
C VAL A 31 14.87 21.88 -45.30
N TYR A 32 15.31 21.80 -46.56
CA TYR A 32 14.50 21.39 -47.69
C TYR A 32 14.96 20.01 -48.16
N HIS A 33 14.11 18.99 -48.02
CA HIS A 33 14.32 17.68 -48.63
C HIS A 33 14.05 17.76 -50.13
N VAL A 34 15.04 17.41 -50.94
CA VAL A 34 14.98 17.49 -52.41
C VAL A 34 14.74 16.10 -52.97
N THR A 35 13.54 15.88 -53.51
CA THR A 35 13.20 14.63 -54.21
C THR A 35 13.23 14.84 -55.72
N THR A 36 13.82 13.88 -56.43
CA THR A 36 13.84 13.81 -57.88
C THR A 36 12.87 12.73 -58.34
N SER A 37 11.60 13.07 -58.52
CA SER A 37 10.65 12.23 -59.25
C SER A 37 10.09 12.99 -60.46
N SER A 38 10.20 12.39 -61.65
CA SER A 38 9.60 12.84 -62.93
C SER A 38 9.81 14.33 -63.29
N ALA A 39 10.95 14.66 -63.91
CA ALA A 39 11.25 15.93 -64.62
C ALA A 39 11.11 17.27 -63.84
N LYS A 40 10.65 17.29 -62.58
CA LYS A 40 10.61 18.47 -61.71
C LYS A 40 11.25 18.15 -60.36
N LYS A 41 12.19 18.99 -59.91
CA LYS A 41 12.75 18.92 -58.55
C LYS A 41 11.68 19.40 -57.57
N ARG A 42 11.21 18.53 -56.68
CA ARG A 42 10.31 18.92 -55.58
C ARG A 42 11.16 19.20 -54.34
N LYS A 43 10.91 20.34 -53.70
CA LYS A 43 11.54 20.72 -52.42
C LYS A 43 10.48 20.70 -51.34
N ILE A 44 10.69 19.93 -50.30
CA ILE A 44 9.76 19.80 -49.17
C ILE A 44 10.47 20.42 -47.97
N ARG A 45 9.93 21.51 -47.43
CA ARG A 45 10.45 22.16 -46.22
C ARG A 45 10.07 21.34 -44.99
N GLY A 46 10.96 21.26 -44.02
CA GLY A 46 10.76 20.51 -42.78
C GLY A 46 11.87 20.74 -41.77
N SER A 47 11.70 20.14 -40.60
CA SER A 47 12.69 20.13 -39.54
C SER A 47 13.46 18.81 -39.55
N LEU A 48 14.78 18.89 -39.68
CA LEU A 48 15.71 17.76 -39.59
C LEU A 48 16.24 17.65 -38.17
N LYS A 49 15.79 16.64 -37.44
CA LYS A 49 16.27 16.30 -36.10
C LYS A 49 17.46 15.36 -36.19
N VAL A 50 18.57 15.76 -35.58
CA VAL A 50 19.79 14.96 -35.47
C VAL A 50 19.76 14.22 -34.14
N CYS A 51 19.68 12.88 -34.21
CA CYS A 51 19.63 12.00 -33.06
C CYS A 51 20.87 11.10 -33.03
N SER A 52 21.14 10.44 -31.90
CA SER A 52 22.38 9.68 -31.71
C SER A 52 22.52 8.44 -32.59
N LYS A 53 21.41 7.83 -33.03
CA LYS A 53 21.40 6.61 -33.87
C LYS A 53 20.79 6.84 -35.26
N SER A 54 20.01 7.91 -35.42
CA SER A 54 19.32 8.24 -36.67
C SER A 54 19.16 9.73 -36.91
N ILE A 55 18.72 10.08 -38.11
CA ILE A 55 18.24 11.41 -38.46
C ILE A 55 16.74 11.30 -38.74
N ILE A 56 15.93 12.18 -38.14
CA ILE A 56 14.49 12.21 -38.34
C ILE A 56 14.11 13.49 -39.07
N PHE A 57 13.57 13.38 -40.27
CA PHE A 57 13.02 14.50 -41.02
C PHE A 57 11.50 14.57 -40.84
N GLU A 58 11.03 15.68 -40.29
CA GLU A 58 9.61 16.00 -40.13
C GLU A 58 9.22 17.09 -41.15
N PRO A 59 8.50 16.74 -42.23
CA PRO A 59 7.93 17.72 -43.15
C PRO A 59 6.94 18.67 -42.47
N GLU A 60 6.89 19.93 -42.90
CA GLU A 60 5.83 20.87 -42.47
C GLU A 60 4.48 20.53 -43.08
N ASP A 61 4.48 19.91 -44.26
CA ASP A 61 3.28 19.37 -44.89
C ASP A 61 2.86 18.07 -44.21
N HIS A 62 1.69 18.08 -43.56
CA HIS A 62 1.17 16.93 -42.83
C HIS A 62 0.80 15.73 -43.73
N VAL A 63 0.67 15.93 -45.05
CA VAL A 63 0.44 14.84 -46.02
C VAL A 63 1.71 14.02 -46.25
N GLU A 64 2.89 14.62 -46.10
CA GLU A 64 4.17 13.94 -46.30
C GLU A 64 4.59 13.19 -45.04
N PRO A 65 5.05 11.93 -45.12
CA PRO A 65 5.41 11.13 -43.96
C PRO A 65 6.69 11.62 -43.27
N ILE A 66 6.80 11.37 -41.96
CA ILE A 66 8.07 11.51 -41.24
C ILE A 66 9.05 10.46 -41.75
N LEU A 67 10.30 10.85 -41.99
CA LEU A 67 11.36 9.96 -42.45
C LEU A 67 12.37 9.74 -41.31
N LYS A 68 12.53 8.51 -40.84
CA LYS A 68 13.64 8.10 -39.94
C LYS A 68 14.72 7.42 -40.78
N VAL A 69 15.94 7.96 -40.74
CA VAL A 69 17.10 7.48 -41.52
C VAL A 69 18.19 7.06 -40.55
N CYS A 70 18.40 5.76 -40.39
CA CYS A 70 19.49 5.22 -39.57
C CYS A 70 20.84 5.42 -40.28
N PHE A 71 21.90 5.69 -39.51
CA PHE A 71 23.23 5.94 -40.08
C PHE A 71 23.82 4.74 -40.85
N CYS A 72 23.36 3.52 -40.56
CA CYS A 72 23.75 2.29 -41.24
C CYS A 72 22.98 2.01 -42.55
N ALA A 73 22.02 2.86 -42.92
CA ALA A 73 21.14 2.59 -44.06
C ALA A 73 21.80 2.89 -45.43
N LEU A 74 21.57 2.03 -46.43
CA LEU A 74 22.10 2.17 -47.80
C LEU A 74 21.19 3.04 -48.70
N TYR A 75 20.85 4.25 -48.24
CA TYR A 75 20.02 5.19 -49.00
C TYR A 75 20.62 6.59 -49.05
N THR A 76 20.51 7.25 -50.20
CA THR A 76 20.97 8.62 -50.39
C THR A 76 19.79 9.58 -50.31
N PHE A 77 19.82 10.49 -49.33
CA PHE A 77 18.88 11.59 -49.20
C PHE A 77 19.59 12.93 -49.44
N LEU A 78 18.91 13.89 -50.06
CA LEU A 78 19.46 15.22 -50.33
C LEU A 78 18.70 16.28 -49.55
N PHE A 79 19.37 16.92 -48.58
CA PHE A 79 18.82 18.01 -47.79
C PHE A 79 19.57 19.31 -48.08
N HIS A 80 18.84 20.41 -48.23
CA HIS A 80 19.40 21.75 -48.30
C HIS A 80 19.10 22.49 -47.00
N LEU A 81 20.12 22.87 -46.22
CA LEU A 81 19.92 23.66 -45.01
C LEU A 81 19.43 25.07 -45.36
N GLU A 82 18.47 25.59 -44.59
CA GLU A 82 17.99 26.96 -44.72
C GLU A 82 19.08 27.97 -44.30
N VAL A 83 19.87 27.62 -43.28
CA VAL A 83 21.02 28.40 -42.82
C VAL A 83 22.32 27.75 -43.32
N SER A 84 22.85 28.25 -44.43
CA SER A 84 24.02 27.65 -45.10
C SER A 84 25.30 27.66 -44.26
N SER A 85 25.46 28.61 -43.34
CA SER A 85 26.64 28.71 -42.45
C SER A 85 26.77 27.54 -41.48
N LYS A 86 25.69 26.81 -41.18
CA LYS A 86 25.70 25.65 -40.27
C LYS A 86 26.09 24.33 -40.94
N THR A 87 26.28 24.32 -42.26
CA THR A 87 26.46 23.07 -43.03
C THR A 87 27.63 22.23 -42.52
N GLU A 88 28.78 22.87 -42.26
CA GLU A 88 29.98 22.16 -41.81
C GLU A 88 29.79 21.56 -40.40
N ASP A 89 29.19 22.30 -39.47
CA ASP A 89 28.92 21.85 -38.10
C ASP A 89 27.98 20.64 -38.09
N VAL A 90 26.93 20.68 -38.92
CA VAL A 90 25.99 19.56 -39.08
C VAL A 90 26.72 18.35 -39.67
N VAL A 91 27.50 18.53 -40.73
CA VAL A 91 28.26 17.42 -41.36
C VAL A 91 29.23 16.80 -40.36
N GLN A 92 29.96 17.59 -39.58
CA GLN A 92 30.87 17.07 -38.55
C GLN A 92 30.14 16.25 -37.49
N THR A 93 28.99 16.74 -37.03
CA THR A 93 28.13 16.00 -36.09
C THR A 93 27.67 14.67 -36.70
N LEU A 94 27.15 14.69 -37.93
CA LEU A 94 26.69 13.47 -38.60
C LEU A 94 27.82 12.47 -38.84
N LEU A 95 29.04 12.93 -39.17
CA LEU A 95 30.21 12.06 -39.33
C LEU A 95 30.61 11.41 -38.00
N GLN A 96 30.54 12.13 -36.88
CA GLN A 96 30.83 11.59 -35.56
C GLN A 96 29.83 10.50 -35.16
N LEU A 97 28.53 10.73 -35.42
CA LEU A 97 27.46 9.78 -35.12
C LEU A 97 27.49 8.57 -36.06
N HIS A 98 27.79 8.77 -37.35
CA HIS A 98 28.01 7.68 -38.29
C HIS A 98 29.16 6.78 -37.85
N ARG A 99 30.29 7.34 -37.38
CA ARG A 99 31.39 6.54 -36.81
C ARG A 99 30.91 5.66 -35.65
N ALA A 100 29.96 6.14 -34.83
CA ALA A 100 29.37 5.34 -33.76
C ALA A 100 28.63 4.14 -34.31
N SER A 101 27.77 4.36 -35.31
CA SER A 101 26.99 3.28 -35.92
C SER A 101 27.83 2.22 -36.64
N CYS A 102 29.10 2.51 -36.96
CA CYS A 102 30.00 1.57 -37.64
C CYS A 102 30.81 0.67 -36.68
N LEU A 103 30.68 0.81 -35.36
CA LEU A 103 31.37 -0.05 -34.41
C LEU A 103 30.69 -1.43 -34.34
N ASP A 104 31.48 -2.50 -34.27
CA ASP A 104 30.96 -3.88 -34.35
C ASP A 104 30.18 -4.32 -33.09
N LYS A 105 30.55 -3.79 -31.92
CA LYS A 105 29.93 -4.16 -30.62
C LYS A 105 28.94 -3.09 -30.17
N LEU A 106 27.73 -3.51 -29.78
CA LEU A 106 26.69 -2.62 -29.25
C LEU A 106 27.14 -1.85 -28.01
N GLY A 107 27.93 -2.48 -27.15
CA GLY A 107 28.61 -1.88 -26.01
C GLY A 107 29.42 -0.64 -26.38
N ASP A 108 30.26 -0.77 -27.42
CA ASP A 108 31.14 0.30 -27.86
C ASP A 108 30.35 1.44 -28.53
N GLN A 109 29.31 1.09 -29.32
CA GLN A 109 28.38 2.07 -29.90
C GLN A 109 27.74 2.93 -28.80
N THR A 110 27.21 2.29 -27.77
CA THR A 110 26.51 2.93 -26.65
C THR A 110 27.46 3.77 -25.81
N ALA A 111 28.65 3.26 -25.50
CA ALA A 111 29.68 4.00 -24.78
C ALA A 111 30.09 5.28 -25.53
N MET A 112 30.26 5.21 -26.84
CA MET A 112 30.61 6.40 -27.63
C MET A 112 29.44 7.39 -27.75
N ILE A 113 28.19 6.91 -27.87
CA ILE A 113 27.00 7.76 -27.82
C ILE A 113 26.90 8.47 -26.46
N ALA A 114 27.11 7.76 -25.36
CA ALA A 114 27.10 8.33 -24.01
C ALA A 114 28.22 9.37 -23.83
N ALA A 115 29.43 9.10 -24.34
CA ALA A 115 30.54 10.06 -24.33
C ALA A 115 30.22 11.33 -25.15
N ASN A 116 29.55 11.19 -26.29
CA ASN A 116 29.10 12.33 -27.09
C ASN A 116 28.05 13.17 -26.36
N LEU A 117 27.08 12.51 -25.71
CA LEU A 117 26.07 13.19 -24.89
C LEU A 117 26.73 13.97 -23.74
N GLN A 118 27.60 13.31 -22.98
CA GLN A 118 28.34 13.91 -21.87
C GLN A 118 29.21 15.09 -22.34
N SER A 119 29.90 14.95 -23.47
CA SER A 119 30.66 16.07 -24.05
C SER A 119 29.78 17.25 -24.46
N ARG A 120 28.53 17.02 -24.86
CA ARG A 120 27.58 18.09 -25.21
C ARG A 120 27.06 18.77 -23.97
N LEU A 121 26.61 18.01 -22.97
CA LEU A 121 26.13 18.55 -21.69
C LEU A 121 27.20 19.42 -21.03
N ALA A 122 28.45 18.96 -20.97
CA ALA A 122 29.58 19.67 -20.37
C ALA A 122 29.99 20.96 -21.11
N ARG A 123 29.58 21.14 -22.38
CA ARG A 123 29.85 22.36 -23.17
C ARG A 123 28.75 23.43 -23.02
N THR A 124 27.66 23.06 -22.39
CA THR A 124 26.48 23.91 -22.19
C THR A 124 26.23 24.10 -20.69
N SER A 125 25.51 25.15 -20.35
CA SER A 125 25.02 25.41 -19.01
C SER A 125 23.58 25.89 -19.12
N PHE A 126 22.86 25.89 -18.01
CA PHE A 126 21.54 26.50 -17.92
C PHE A 126 21.61 27.97 -18.37
N ASP A 127 20.68 28.38 -19.24
CA ASP A 127 20.58 29.77 -19.69
C ASP A 127 19.87 30.61 -18.63
N LYS A 128 20.67 31.38 -17.87
CA LYS A 128 20.20 32.26 -16.79
C LYS A 128 19.24 33.35 -17.25
N ASN A 129 19.14 33.64 -18.55
CA ASN A 129 18.10 34.54 -19.08
C ASN A 129 16.69 33.92 -19.02
N SER A 130 16.60 32.62 -18.76
CA SER A 130 15.35 31.89 -18.61
C SER A 130 14.72 32.03 -17.21
N PHE A 131 15.41 32.67 -16.27
CA PHE A 131 14.83 32.99 -14.96
C PHE A 131 13.64 33.93 -15.12
N GLN A 132 12.60 33.72 -14.31
CA GLN A 132 11.40 34.54 -14.41
C GLN A 132 11.66 35.93 -13.84
N ASN A 133 12.46 35.99 -12.78
CA ASN A 133 12.84 37.23 -12.15
C ASN A 133 14.38 37.35 -12.07
N VAL A 134 14.88 38.52 -12.46
CA VAL A 134 16.32 38.85 -12.44
C VAL A 134 16.89 38.82 -11.03
N SER A 135 16.05 38.92 -9.99
CA SER A 135 16.48 38.81 -8.59
C SER A 135 16.60 37.37 -8.08
N GLU A 136 16.20 36.35 -8.86
CA GLU A 136 16.35 34.96 -8.43
C GLU A 136 17.83 34.60 -8.26
N ILE A 137 18.14 33.90 -7.17
CA ILE A 137 19.50 33.52 -6.82
C ILE A 137 19.66 32.01 -7.08
N PRO A 138 20.48 31.59 -8.06
CA PRO A 138 20.73 30.17 -8.29
C PRO A 138 21.53 29.57 -7.13
N HIS A 139 21.03 28.47 -6.57
CA HIS A 139 21.68 27.72 -5.50
C HIS A 139 22.48 26.52 -6.02
N MET A 140 21.95 25.86 -7.04
CA MET A 140 22.59 24.68 -7.63
C MET A 140 22.23 24.55 -9.12
N GLU A 141 23.19 24.03 -9.89
CA GLU A 141 23.04 23.64 -11.29
C GLU A 141 23.73 22.30 -11.51
N CYS A 142 23.06 21.37 -12.20
CA CYS A 142 23.64 20.08 -12.57
C CYS A 142 22.99 19.49 -13.83
N GLU A 143 23.64 18.47 -14.40
CA GLU A 143 23.12 17.72 -15.54
C GLU A 143 22.12 16.65 -15.07
N ALA A 144 21.00 16.51 -15.79
CA ALA A 144 20.01 15.47 -15.52
C ALA A 144 19.22 15.12 -16.80
N GLU A 145 18.43 14.07 -16.71
CA GLU A 145 17.48 13.68 -17.76
C GLU A 145 16.05 13.79 -17.20
N MET A 146 15.17 14.45 -17.94
CA MET A 146 13.73 14.40 -17.65
C MET A 146 13.17 13.06 -18.12
N VAL A 147 12.56 12.33 -17.20
CA VAL A 147 11.96 11.01 -17.45
C VAL A 147 10.51 11.19 -17.86
N THR A 148 10.14 10.53 -18.96
CA THR A 148 8.76 10.38 -19.41
C THR A 148 8.53 8.91 -19.79
N PRO A 149 7.28 8.45 -19.96
CA PRO A 149 7.03 7.05 -20.29
C PRO A 149 7.83 6.57 -21.50
N LEU A 150 8.65 5.52 -21.31
CA LEU A 150 9.58 4.91 -22.27
C LEU A 150 10.80 5.74 -22.70
N VAL A 151 10.85 7.05 -22.46
CA VAL A 151 11.92 7.90 -23.01
C VAL A 151 12.43 8.94 -22.00
N THR A 152 13.74 9.18 -22.05
CA THR A 152 14.42 10.19 -21.25
C THR A 152 14.94 11.32 -22.14
N ASN A 153 14.91 12.55 -21.64
CA ASN A 153 15.39 13.72 -22.36
C ASN A 153 16.49 14.45 -21.57
N PRO A 154 17.75 14.45 -22.05
CA PRO A 154 18.86 15.11 -21.35
C PRO A 154 18.79 16.64 -21.34
N GLY A 155 19.29 17.24 -20.27
CA GLY A 155 19.34 18.69 -20.09
C GLY A 155 20.00 19.12 -18.79
N HIS A 156 19.72 20.37 -18.40
CA HIS A 156 20.27 21.01 -17.21
C HIS A 156 19.16 21.32 -16.22
N VAL A 157 19.40 21.00 -14.96
CA VAL A 157 18.54 21.39 -13.85
C VAL A 157 19.18 22.57 -13.14
N CYS A 158 18.38 23.59 -12.81
CA CYS A 158 18.80 24.70 -11.97
C CYS A 158 17.74 24.97 -10.92
N ILE A 159 18.15 25.10 -9.66
CA ILE A 159 17.26 25.48 -8.56
C ILE A 159 17.66 26.84 -8.01
N THR A 160 16.67 27.71 -7.81
CA THR A 160 16.81 29.05 -7.24
C THR A 160 16.14 29.12 -5.87
N ASP A 161 16.12 30.29 -5.26
CA ASP A 161 15.34 30.59 -4.05
C ASP A 161 13.82 30.57 -4.29
N GLN A 162 13.36 30.53 -5.55
CA GLN A 162 11.93 30.62 -5.91
C GLN A 162 11.42 29.46 -6.77
N SER A 163 12.25 28.90 -7.65
CA SER A 163 11.80 27.95 -8.67
C SER A 163 12.81 26.83 -8.92
N LEU A 164 12.29 25.67 -9.32
CA LEU A 164 13.02 24.59 -9.97
C LEU A 164 12.86 24.71 -11.48
N TYR A 165 13.97 24.69 -12.21
CA TYR A 165 14.02 24.76 -13.66
C TYR A 165 14.64 23.50 -14.25
N PHE A 166 14.12 23.06 -15.40
CA PHE A 166 14.75 22.06 -16.26
C PHE A 166 14.80 22.58 -17.70
N GLN A 167 15.99 22.63 -18.28
CA GLN A 167 16.23 23.06 -19.66
C GLN A 167 16.71 21.87 -20.49
N PRO A 168 15.89 21.33 -21.41
CA PRO A 168 16.31 20.28 -22.33
C PRO A 168 17.42 20.75 -23.27
N LEU A 169 18.38 19.88 -23.58
CA LEU A 169 19.50 20.20 -24.49
C LEU A 169 19.01 20.53 -25.92
N ASN A 170 17.90 19.94 -26.33
CA ASN A 170 17.29 20.07 -27.65
C ASN A 170 16.15 21.10 -27.70
N GLY A 171 15.77 21.71 -26.57
CA GLY A 171 14.65 22.64 -26.46
C GLY A 171 13.26 22.03 -26.72
N TYR A 172 13.11 20.71 -26.57
CA TYR A 172 11.85 19.96 -26.73
C TYR A 172 11.43 19.31 -25.39
N PRO A 173 10.13 19.18 -25.05
CA PRO A 173 8.97 19.75 -25.77
C PRO A 173 8.82 21.26 -25.55
N GLU A 174 9.41 21.79 -24.49
CA GLU A 174 9.44 23.22 -24.16
C GLU A 174 10.89 23.65 -24.00
N GLN A 175 11.17 24.94 -24.23
CA GLN A 175 12.53 25.48 -24.09
C GLN A 175 13.04 25.36 -22.65
N VAL A 176 12.18 25.61 -21.67
CA VAL A 176 12.46 25.45 -20.24
C VAL A 176 11.18 25.06 -19.52
N VAL A 177 11.23 24.00 -18.72
CA VAL A 177 10.18 23.58 -17.79
C VAL A 177 10.45 24.25 -16.45
N ARG A 178 9.41 24.85 -15.85
CA ARG A 178 9.50 25.60 -14.60
C ARG A 178 8.48 25.12 -13.58
N ILE A 179 8.93 24.91 -12.34
CA ILE A 179 8.09 24.63 -11.18
C ILE A 179 8.39 25.65 -10.09
N GLU A 180 7.37 26.37 -9.64
CA GLU A 180 7.47 27.27 -8.49
C GLU A 180 7.59 26.47 -7.19
N LEU A 181 8.59 26.76 -6.36
CA LEU A 181 8.85 26.00 -5.13
C LEU A 181 7.67 26.07 -4.16
N HIS A 182 6.99 27.22 -4.06
CA HIS A 182 5.79 27.38 -3.22
C HIS A 182 4.60 26.54 -3.66
N ARG A 183 4.60 26.00 -4.88
CA ARG A 183 3.58 25.07 -5.37
C ARG A 183 3.92 23.63 -5.05
N VAL A 184 5.18 23.31 -4.75
CA VAL A 184 5.59 21.94 -4.44
C VAL A 184 4.91 21.49 -3.15
N LYS A 185 4.33 20.30 -3.20
CA LYS A 185 3.64 19.62 -2.09
C LYS A 185 4.36 18.36 -1.66
N GLN A 186 4.94 17.62 -2.60
CA GLN A 186 5.60 16.38 -2.26
C GLN A 186 6.77 16.13 -3.18
N ILE A 187 7.83 15.55 -2.61
CA ILE A 187 8.99 15.09 -3.38
C ILE A 187 9.33 13.66 -2.97
N TYR A 188 9.65 12.82 -3.95
CA TYR A 188 10.07 11.45 -3.72
C TYR A 188 11.44 11.21 -4.32
N LYS A 189 12.34 10.70 -3.48
CA LYS A 189 13.53 10.01 -3.96
C LYS A 189 13.05 8.74 -4.68
N ARG A 190 13.48 8.56 -5.94
CA ARG A 190 13.11 7.42 -6.78
C ARG A 190 14.32 6.58 -7.15
N ARG A 191 14.08 5.31 -7.47
CA ARG A 191 15.01 4.49 -8.23
C ARG A 191 14.71 4.60 -9.73
N HIS A 192 15.74 4.58 -10.58
CA HIS A 192 15.57 4.45 -12.02
C HIS A 192 16.53 3.36 -12.53
N GLY A 193 15.99 2.33 -13.17
CA GLY A 193 16.73 1.10 -13.49
C GLY A 193 17.39 0.49 -12.26
N LEU A 194 16.63 0.33 -11.17
CA LEU A 194 17.06 -0.18 -9.86
C LEU A 194 18.21 0.57 -9.17
N ARG A 195 18.54 1.80 -9.61
CA ARG A 195 19.57 2.66 -8.98
C ARG A 195 18.95 3.92 -8.38
N PRO A 196 19.44 4.44 -7.24
CA PRO A 196 18.84 5.57 -6.52
C PRO A 196 19.13 6.94 -7.17
N LEU A 197 18.81 7.06 -8.46
CA LEU A 197 19.14 8.21 -9.31
C LEU A 197 17.95 9.12 -9.61
N GLY A 198 16.75 8.78 -9.14
CA GLY A 198 15.54 9.52 -9.48
C GLY A 198 15.13 10.54 -8.40
N LEU A 199 14.52 11.63 -8.83
CA LEU A 199 13.77 12.57 -8.01
C LEU A 199 12.48 12.98 -8.73
N GLU A 200 11.37 12.85 -8.03
CA GLU A 200 10.06 13.16 -8.58
C GLU A 200 9.36 14.22 -7.73
N VAL A 201 8.76 15.23 -8.38
CA VAL A 201 8.21 16.43 -7.74
C VAL A 201 6.73 16.59 -8.09
N PHE A 202 5.91 16.83 -7.06
CA PHE A 202 4.45 16.95 -7.15
C PHE A 202 4.01 18.30 -6.58
N CYS A 203 3.20 19.04 -7.33
CA CYS A 203 2.61 20.32 -6.93
C CYS A 203 1.13 20.22 -6.54
N THR A 204 0.50 19.09 -6.82
CA THR A 204 -0.91 18.82 -6.49
C THR A 204 -0.96 17.67 -5.49
N GLU A 205 -1.65 17.86 -4.37
CA GLU A 205 -1.86 16.81 -3.38
C GLU A 205 -2.70 15.68 -3.99
N ASN A 206 -2.31 14.44 -3.70
CA ASN A 206 -2.98 13.22 -4.17
C ASN A 206 -3.11 13.11 -5.70
N ASP A 207 -2.34 13.89 -6.46
CA ASP A 207 -2.17 13.67 -7.89
C ASP A 207 -1.13 12.58 -8.14
N PHE A 208 -1.39 11.78 -9.15
CA PHE A 208 -0.62 10.61 -9.52
C PHE A 208 0.47 10.92 -10.54
N CYS A 209 0.25 11.97 -11.33
CA CYS A 209 1.19 12.41 -12.35
C CYS A 209 2.04 13.52 -11.79
N SER A 210 3.30 13.24 -11.51
CA SER A 210 4.24 14.28 -11.10
C SER A 210 4.33 15.40 -12.14
N ASP A 211 4.73 16.57 -11.66
CA ASP A 211 4.95 17.73 -12.51
C ASP A 211 6.31 17.63 -13.21
N ILE A 212 7.29 16.97 -12.57
CA ILE A 212 8.53 16.56 -13.21
C ILE A 212 9.11 15.31 -12.54
N TYR A 213 9.70 14.44 -13.34
CA TYR A 213 10.56 13.34 -12.90
C TYR A 213 11.94 13.55 -13.53
N LEU A 214 12.97 13.70 -12.69
CA LEU A 214 14.36 13.86 -13.06
C LEU A 214 15.18 12.61 -12.68
N LYS A 215 16.03 12.16 -13.60
CA LYS A 215 17.06 11.14 -13.42
C LYS A 215 18.42 11.81 -13.46
N PHE A 216 19.23 11.58 -12.44
CA PHE A 216 20.57 12.16 -12.31
C PHE A 216 21.65 11.16 -12.72
N TYR A 217 22.82 11.68 -13.09
CA TYR A 217 24.00 10.84 -13.34
C TYR A 217 24.71 10.43 -12.04
N LYS A 218 24.51 11.18 -10.95
CA LYS A 218 25.11 10.95 -9.64
C LYS A 218 24.08 11.05 -8.53
N THR A 219 24.16 10.14 -7.57
CA THR A 219 23.31 10.15 -6.37
C THR A 219 23.53 11.40 -5.50
N SER A 220 24.75 11.96 -5.51
CA SER A 220 25.06 13.23 -4.81
C SER A 220 24.19 14.37 -5.31
N ASP A 221 24.15 14.57 -6.63
CA ASP A 221 23.45 15.70 -7.24
C ASP A 221 21.93 15.59 -7.01
N ARG A 222 21.40 14.36 -7.08
CA ARG A 222 20.02 14.05 -6.68
C ARG A 222 19.75 14.46 -5.23
N ASN A 223 20.62 14.04 -4.32
CA ASN A 223 20.46 14.29 -2.89
C ASN A 223 20.54 15.78 -2.57
N ASP A 224 21.50 16.51 -3.14
CA ASP A 224 21.66 17.94 -2.93
C ASP A 224 20.41 18.70 -3.38
N LEU A 225 19.91 18.40 -4.59
CA LEU A 225 18.67 19.00 -5.08
C LEU A 225 17.46 18.65 -4.20
N TYR A 226 17.34 17.40 -3.76
CA TYR A 226 16.29 16.98 -2.82
C TYR A 226 16.35 17.82 -1.53
N TYR A 227 17.52 18.00 -0.94
CA TYR A 227 17.66 18.76 0.32
C TYR A 227 17.32 20.23 0.15
N TYR A 228 17.67 20.85 -0.99
CA TYR A 228 17.24 22.22 -1.28
C TYR A 228 15.71 22.35 -1.35
N ILE A 229 15.03 21.45 -2.07
CA ILE A 229 13.57 21.47 -2.14
C ILE A 229 12.94 21.12 -0.78
N ALA A 230 13.49 20.13 -0.07
CA ALA A 230 13.01 19.71 1.26
C ALA A 230 13.10 20.83 2.29
N THR A 231 14.20 21.60 2.31
CA THR A 231 14.36 22.74 3.23
C THR A 231 13.27 23.80 3.02
N PHE A 232 12.79 23.96 1.78
CA PHE A 232 11.66 24.83 1.48
C PHE A 232 10.33 24.25 2.01
N LEU A 233 10.16 22.92 1.91
CA LEU A 233 8.96 22.18 2.34
C LEU A 233 8.85 21.95 3.86
N GLU A 234 9.96 21.77 4.58
CA GLU A 234 9.97 21.54 6.04
C GLU A 234 9.33 22.71 6.80
N ASN A 235 9.35 23.91 6.22
CA ASN A 235 8.64 25.07 6.76
C ASN A 235 7.11 25.00 6.57
N HIS A 236 6.59 23.99 5.86
CA HIS A 236 5.21 23.90 5.37
C HIS A 236 4.52 22.53 5.48
N MET A 237 5.22 21.41 5.74
CA MET A 237 4.60 20.06 5.69
C MET A 237 5.16 19.03 6.71
N VAL A 238 4.31 18.06 7.06
CA VAL A 238 4.63 16.89 7.92
C VAL A 238 5.06 15.74 7.02
N GLU A 239 6.23 15.14 7.29
CA GLU A 239 6.70 13.96 6.56
C GLU A 239 5.78 12.74 6.85
N HIS A 240 5.29 12.07 5.81
CA HIS A 240 4.42 10.90 5.93
C HIS A 240 5.19 9.61 5.58
N THR A 241 5.46 8.80 6.60
CA THR A 241 6.12 7.49 6.46
C THR A 241 5.13 6.38 6.10
N ALA A 242 5.63 5.19 5.73
CA ALA A 242 4.81 4.01 5.47
C ALA A 242 3.94 3.65 6.69
N GLU A 243 4.51 3.74 7.89
CA GLU A 243 3.82 3.46 9.15
C GLU A 243 2.71 4.47 9.45
N SER A 244 2.93 5.75 9.09
CA SER A 244 1.90 6.79 9.22
C SER A 244 0.69 6.48 8.34
N TYR A 245 0.91 6.17 7.06
CA TYR A 245 -0.19 5.80 6.15
C TYR A 245 -0.85 4.49 6.54
N MET A 246 -0.07 3.49 6.97
CA MET A 246 -0.56 2.21 7.48
C MET A 246 -1.56 2.44 8.60
N LEU A 247 -1.19 3.25 9.59
CA LEU A 247 -2.06 3.53 10.72
C LEU A 247 -3.32 4.29 10.34
N GLN A 248 -3.21 5.27 9.43
CA GLN A 248 -4.38 5.99 8.91
C GLN A 248 -5.34 5.07 8.14
N TRP A 249 -4.80 4.16 7.34
CA TRP A 249 -5.59 3.15 6.63
C TRP A 249 -6.25 2.16 7.58
N GLN A 250 -5.50 1.64 8.57
CA GLN A 250 -6.03 0.74 9.58
C GLN A 250 -7.22 1.36 10.32
N ARG A 251 -7.17 2.67 10.61
CA ARG A 251 -8.25 3.43 11.27
C ARG A 251 -9.40 3.84 10.35
N GLY A 252 -9.32 3.52 9.06
CA GLY A 252 -10.33 3.91 8.07
C GLY A 252 -10.27 5.38 7.63
N HIS A 253 -9.23 6.14 7.99
CA HIS A 253 -9.02 7.50 7.48
C HIS A 253 -8.63 7.52 6.00
N LEU A 254 -7.99 6.44 5.53
CA LEU A 254 -7.69 6.22 4.12
C LEU A 254 -8.50 5.03 3.61
N SER A 255 -9.02 5.17 2.40
CA SER A 255 -9.61 4.05 1.65
C SER A 255 -8.55 3.02 1.25
N ASN A 256 -8.96 1.81 0.86
CA ASN A 256 -8.04 0.80 0.34
C ASN A 256 -7.31 1.31 -0.90
N TYR A 257 -8.04 1.98 -1.81
CA TYR A 257 -7.48 2.62 -2.99
C TYR A 257 -6.40 3.67 -2.65
N GLN A 258 -6.70 4.59 -1.72
CA GLN A 258 -5.75 5.63 -1.31
C GLN A 258 -4.50 5.02 -0.66
N TYR A 259 -4.69 4.02 0.20
CA TYR A 259 -3.57 3.38 0.88
C TYR A 259 -2.64 2.65 -0.10
N LEU A 260 -3.20 1.85 -1.02
CA LEU A 260 -2.42 1.19 -2.07
C LEU A 260 -1.65 2.19 -2.92
N LEU A 261 -2.23 3.35 -3.20
CA LEU A 261 -1.52 4.42 -3.89
C LEU A 261 -0.32 4.93 -3.07
N HIS A 262 -0.52 5.26 -1.78
CA HIS A 262 0.58 5.74 -0.94
C HIS A 262 1.71 4.71 -0.84
N LEU A 263 1.38 3.42 -0.73
CA LEU A 263 2.38 2.34 -0.76
C LEU A 263 3.12 2.28 -2.09
N ASN A 264 2.44 2.37 -3.22
CA ASN A 264 3.08 2.44 -4.53
C ASN A 264 4.05 3.64 -4.60
N ASN A 265 3.62 4.82 -4.13
CA ASN A 265 4.47 6.01 -4.08
C ASN A 265 5.65 5.87 -3.11
N LEU A 266 5.53 5.17 -1.98
CA LEU A 266 6.70 4.93 -1.12
C LEU A 266 7.64 3.86 -1.70
N ALA A 267 7.11 2.95 -2.51
CA ALA A 267 7.83 1.83 -3.08
C ALA A 267 8.47 2.11 -4.47
N ASP A 268 8.80 3.38 -4.74
CA ASP A 268 9.40 3.86 -5.98
C ASP A 268 8.55 3.70 -7.25
N ARG A 269 7.23 3.54 -7.14
CA ARG A 269 6.36 3.45 -8.32
C ARG A 269 5.99 4.82 -8.87
N SER A 270 5.95 4.95 -10.19
CA SER A 270 5.62 6.22 -10.88
C SER A 270 4.86 5.97 -12.18
N GLY A 271 3.92 6.86 -12.50
CA GLY A 271 3.24 6.89 -13.81
C GLY A 271 4.14 7.34 -14.97
N ASN A 272 5.26 8.01 -14.66
CA ASN A 272 6.22 8.48 -15.67
C ASN A 272 7.28 7.43 -16.04
N ASP A 273 7.38 6.33 -15.29
CA ASP A 273 8.26 5.20 -15.60
C ASP A 273 7.45 3.90 -15.67
N LEU A 274 7.13 3.46 -16.89
CA LEU A 274 6.30 2.27 -17.12
C LEU A 274 6.95 0.97 -16.61
N SER A 275 8.26 0.94 -16.41
CA SER A 275 8.96 -0.23 -15.84
C SER A 275 8.73 -0.36 -14.34
N GLN A 276 8.27 0.72 -13.71
CA GLN A 276 7.92 0.85 -12.30
C GLN A 276 6.50 1.41 -12.13
N TYR A 277 5.58 1.02 -13.00
CA TYR A 277 4.20 1.51 -12.92
C TYR A 277 3.51 1.05 -11.63
N PRO A 278 2.60 1.85 -11.05
CA PRO A 278 1.82 1.44 -9.90
C PRO A 278 1.06 0.13 -10.14
N VAL A 279 1.02 -0.72 -9.12
CA VAL A 279 0.44 -2.07 -9.16
C VAL A 279 -0.70 -2.18 -8.17
N PHE A 280 -1.82 -2.74 -8.62
CA PHE A 280 -3.01 -3.02 -7.83
C PHE A 280 -3.40 -4.50 -7.99
N PRO A 281 -3.98 -5.14 -6.96
CA PRO A 281 -4.40 -6.53 -7.05
C PRO A 281 -5.57 -6.71 -8.02
N TRP A 282 -5.66 -7.87 -8.66
CA TRP A 282 -6.98 -8.39 -9.03
C TRP A 282 -7.82 -8.63 -7.77
N ILE A 283 -9.00 -8.02 -7.68
CA ILE A 283 -9.93 -8.21 -6.56
C ILE A 283 -11.03 -9.23 -6.88
N ILE A 284 -11.68 -9.08 -8.05
CA ILE A 284 -12.79 -9.93 -8.46
C ILE A 284 -12.24 -11.16 -9.18
N ALA A 285 -12.79 -12.33 -8.88
CA ALA A 285 -12.50 -13.60 -9.56
C ALA A 285 -13.64 -14.05 -10.50
N ASP A 286 -14.85 -13.50 -10.34
CA ASP A 286 -16.01 -13.81 -11.18
C ASP A 286 -16.25 -12.77 -12.28
N TYR A 287 -15.96 -13.16 -13.52
CA TYR A 287 -16.21 -12.37 -14.73
C TYR A 287 -17.21 -13.02 -15.69
N ASN A 288 -17.92 -14.07 -15.26
CA ASN A 288 -18.81 -14.86 -16.11
C ASN A 288 -20.28 -14.81 -15.66
N SER A 289 -20.55 -14.57 -14.38
CA SER A 289 -21.92 -14.48 -13.86
C SER A 289 -22.66 -13.25 -14.38
N THR A 290 -23.99 -13.35 -14.41
CA THR A 290 -24.89 -12.25 -14.80
C THR A 290 -25.04 -11.18 -13.73
N GLU A 291 -24.78 -11.52 -12.47
CA GLU A 291 -24.81 -10.60 -11.33
C GLU A 291 -23.54 -10.79 -10.49
N LEU A 292 -23.07 -9.71 -9.87
CA LEU A 292 -21.89 -9.71 -9.03
C LEU A 292 -22.33 -9.72 -7.55
N ASP A 293 -22.28 -10.90 -6.92
CA ASP A 293 -22.64 -11.07 -5.52
C ASP A 293 -21.44 -10.76 -4.60
N MET A 294 -21.50 -9.62 -3.93
CA MET A 294 -20.45 -9.15 -3.01
C MET A 294 -20.46 -9.87 -1.66
N MET A 295 -21.51 -10.64 -1.36
CA MET A 295 -21.60 -11.43 -0.11
C MET A 295 -20.99 -12.82 -0.27
N ASN A 296 -20.75 -13.27 -1.51
CA ASN A 296 -20.14 -14.55 -1.79
C ASN A 296 -18.60 -14.43 -1.78
N PRO A 297 -17.89 -15.11 -0.85
CA PRO A 297 -16.42 -15.09 -0.83
C PRO A 297 -15.78 -15.59 -2.13
N ALA A 298 -16.45 -16.48 -2.88
CA ALA A 298 -15.95 -17.00 -4.16
C ALA A 298 -15.92 -15.95 -5.29
N THR A 299 -16.61 -14.82 -5.11
CA THR A 299 -16.52 -13.66 -6.01
C THR A 299 -15.15 -13.00 -5.95
N PHE A 300 -14.44 -13.14 -4.84
CA PHE A 300 -13.16 -12.49 -4.60
C PHE A 300 -11.99 -13.43 -4.86
N ARG A 301 -10.89 -12.84 -5.33
CA ARG A 301 -9.60 -13.52 -5.40
C ARG A 301 -9.07 -13.77 -3.98
N ASP A 302 -8.41 -14.91 -3.80
CA ASP A 302 -7.52 -15.15 -2.65
C ASP A 302 -6.30 -14.19 -2.68
N LEU A 303 -6.32 -13.18 -1.80
CA LEU A 303 -5.31 -12.12 -1.72
C LEU A 303 -4.01 -12.58 -1.04
N SER A 304 -4.04 -13.70 -0.32
CA SER A 304 -2.84 -14.31 0.29
C SER A 304 -1.88 -14.94 -0.71
N LYS A 305 -2.31 -15.10 -1.98
CA LYS A 305 -1.56 -15.80 -3.03
C LYS A 305 -1.22 -14.88 -4.21
N PRO A 306 0.00 -14.99 -4.78
CA PRO A 306 0.31 -14.35 -6.06
C PRO A 306 -0.50 -15.00 -7.20
N VAL A 307 -0.67 -14.29 -8.32
CA VAL A 307 -1.45 -14.75 -9.49
C VAL A 307 -1.04 -16.17 -9.90
N GLY A 308 0.27 -16.40 -9.96
CA GLY A 308 0.87 -17.68 -10.36
C GLY A 308 0.47 -18.87 -9.50
N ALA A 309 0.06 -18.64 -8.23
CA ALA A 309 -0.32 -19.67 -7.27
C ALA A 309 -1.83 -19.90 -7.15
N LEU A 310 -2.67 -19.13 -7.85
CA LEU A 310 -4.12 -19.28 -7.81
C LEU A 310 -4.60 -20.58 -8.49
N ASN A 311 -3.98 -20.94 -9.62
CA ASN A 311 -4.24 -22.21 -10.32
C ASN A 311 -3.26 -23.29 -9.84
N LYS A 312 -3.79 -24.33 -9.17
CA LYS A 312 -3.00 -25.41 -8.57
C LYS A 312 -2.19 -26.22 -9.59
N GLU A 313 -2.80 -26.61 -10.71
CA GLU A 313 -2.13 -27.39 -11.75
C GLU A 313 -0.99 -26.62 -12.42
N ARG A 314 -1.18 -25.30 -12.59
CA ARG A 314 -0.11 -24.43 -13.08
C ARG A 314 1.00 -24.30 -12.05
N LEU A 315 0.66 -24.08 -10.78
CA LEU A 315 1.63 -23.96 -9.70
C LEU A 315 2.54 -25.19 -9.59
N GLU A 316 1.96 -26.40 -9.68
CA GLU A 316 2.74 -27.65 -9.65
C GLU A 316 3.80 -27.72 -10.76
N ARG A 317 3.46 -27.29 -11.98
CA ARG A 317 4.41 -27.21 -13.10
C ARG A 317 5.54 -26.21 -12.84
N LEU A 318 5.20 -25.04 -12.27
CA LEU A 318 6.19 -24.02 -11.91
C LEU A 318 7.14 -24.51 -10.80
N LEU A 319 6.61 -25.20 -9.79
CA LEU A 319 7.40 -25.78 -8.71
C LEU A 319 8.28 -26.93 -9.17
N SER A 320 7.84 -27.73 -10.14
CA SER A 320 8.71 -28.72 -10.78
C SER A 320 9.92 -28.03 -11.43
N ARG A 321 9.69 -27.01 -12.26
CA ARG A 321 10.77 -26.25 -12.89
C ARG A 321 11.70 -25.60 -11.87
N TYR A 322 11.14 -25.03 -10.80
CA TYR A 322 11.90 -24.37 -9.73
C TYR A 322 12.86 -25.34 -9.00
N ARG A 323 12.43 -26.60 -8.79
CA ARG A 323 13.26 -27.63 -8.15
C ARG A 323 14.42 -28.09 -9.03
N ASP A 324 14.20 -28.15 -10.34
CA ASP A 324 15.19 -28.61 -11.32
C ASP A 324 16.16 -27.49 -11.78
N MET A 325 15.84 -26.23 -11.48
CA MET A 325 16.63 -25.06 -11.88
C MET A 325 17.90 -24.90 -11.01
N PRO A 326 19.05 -24.53 -11.60
CA PRO A 326 20.24 -24.14 -10.83
C PRO A 326 20.02 -22.80 -10.13
N ASP A 327 20.77 -22.55 -9.06
CA ASP A 327 20.74 -21.24 -8.40
C ASP A 327 21.36 -20.15 -9.29
N PRO A 328 20.82 -18.91 -9.29
CA PRO A 328 19.65 -18.45 -8.52
C PRO A 328 18.30 -18.90 -9.12
N ARG A 329 17.48 -19.57 -8.30
CA ARG A 329 16.18 -20.10 -8.72
C ARG A 329 15.07 -19.05 -8.68
N PHE A 330 14.11 -19.18 -9.59
CA PHE A 330 12.90 -18.37 -9.60
C PHE A 330 11.67 -19.15 -10.09
N MET A 331 10.50 -18.78 -9.59
CA MET A 331 9.23 -19.38 -10.00
C MET A 331 8.64 -18.67 -11.21
N TYR A 332 8.84 -17.36 -11.33
CA TYR A 332 8.26 -16.53 -12.38
C TYR A 332 9.34 -15.82 -13.22
N GLY A 333 9.40 -16.15 -14.51
CA GLY A 333 10.30 -15.48 -15.46
C GLY A 333 9.74 -14.17 -16.00
N SER A 334 8.41 -13.99 -15.94
CA SER A 334 7.73 -12.73 -16.23
C SER A 334 7.33 -12.06 -14.92
N HIS A 335 7.49 -10.74 -14.82
CA HIS A 335 7.03 -9.97 -13.67
C HIS A 335 5.55 -9.61 -13.78
N TYR A 336 4.86 -9.37 -12.66
CA TYR A 336 3.43 -9.01 -12.65
C TYR A 336 3.14 -7.58 -13.14
N SER A 337 4.16 -6.74 -13.25
CA SER A 337 4.08 -5.38 -13.78
C SER A 337 5.26 -5.12 -14.70
N SER A 338 5.00 -4.81 -15.96
CA SER A 338 5.99 -4.50 -16.99
C SER A 338 5.42 -3.45 -17.95
N PRO A 339 6.27 -2.71 -18.70
CA PRO A 339 5.80 -1.75 -19.69
C PRO A 339 4.83 -2.38 -20.69
N GLY A 340 5.11 -3.61 -21.15
CA GLY A 340 4.24 -4.35 -22.06
C GLY A 340 2.85 -4.63 -21.47
N TYR A 341 2.77 -4.96 -20.17
CA TYR A 341 1.49 -5.22 -19.50
C TYR A 341 0.70 -3.94 -19.23
N VAL A 342 1.37 -2.86 -18.83
CA VAL A 342 0.74 -1.56 -18.62
C VAL A 342 0.15 -1.05 -19.93
N LEU A 343 0.93 -1.10 -21.03
CA LEU A 343 0.46 -0.66 -22.33
C LEU A 343 -0.58 -1.61 -22.93
N PHE A 344 -0.54 -2.91 -22.61
CA PHE A 344 -1.62 -3.83 -22.96
C PHE A 344 -2.98 -3.31 -22.47
N TYR A 345 -3.06 -2.82 -21.22
CA TYR A 345 -4.27 -2.19 -20.70
C TYR A 345 -4.56 -0.82 -21.32
N LEU A 346 -3.51 0.01 -21.52
CA LEU A 346 -3.65 1.42 -21.88
C LEU A 346 -3.63 1.71 -23.39
N VAL A 347 -3.56 0.69 -24.27
CA VAL A 347 -3.41 0.89 -25.72
C VAL A 347 -4.47 1.83 -26.34
N ARG A 348 -5.68 1.87 -25.77
CA ARG A 348 -6.78 2.73 -26.26
C ARG A 348 -6.63 4.21 -25.89
N VAL A 349 -5.82 4.52 -24.86
CA VAL A 349 -5.61 5.89 -24.36
C VAL A 349 -4.20 6.41 -24.58
N ALA A 350 -3.22 5.52 -24.74
CA ALA A 350 -1.82 5.83 -25.00
C ALA A 350 -1.27 5.00 -26.19
N PRO A 351 -1.94 5.02 -27.37
CA PRO A 351 -1.57 4.17 -28.52
C PRO A 351 -0.14 4.40 -29.02
N GLU A 352 0.34 5.64 -28.97
CA GLU A 352 1.70 6.01 -29.39
C GLU A 352 2.79 5.29 -28.59
N HIS A 353 2.54 5.03 -27.31
CA HIS A 353 3.48 4.29 -26.46
C HIS A 353 3.49 2.80 -26.80
N MET A 354 2.33 2.21 -27.12
CA MET A 354 2.26 0.82 -27.62
C MET A 354 2.98 0.69 -28.97
N LEU A 355 2.79 1.66 -29.87
CA LEU A 355 3.46 1.67 -31.17
C LEU A 355 4.98 1.80 -31.00
N CYS A 356 5.45 2.62 -30.06
CA CYS A 356 6.87 2.71 -29.71
C CYS A 356 7.42 1.33 -29.29
N LEU A 357 6.75 0.67 -28.34
CA LEU A 357 7.17 -0.64 -27.83
C LEU A 357 7.13 -1.76 -28.91
N GLN A 358 6.22 -1.67 -29.88
CA GLN A 358 5.97 -2.70 -30.89
C GLN A 358 6.46 -2.29 -32.30
N ASN A 359 7.51 -1.44 -32.38
CA ASN A 359 8.18 -1.06 -33.63
C ASN A 359 7.21 -0.50 -34.71
N GLY A 360 6.29 0.36 -34.29
CA GLY A 360 5.37 1.09 -35.15
C GLY A 360 4.13 0.32 -35.60
N ARG A 361 3.85 -0.85 -35.02
CA ARG A 361 2.63 -1.64 -35.29
C ARG A 361 1.96 -2.06 -33.99
N TYR A 362 0.66 -2.31 -34.02
CA TYR A 362 0.00 -2.95 -32.89
C TYR A 362 0.35 -4.45 -32.85
N ASP A 363 0.22 -5.06 -31.67
CA ASP A 363 0.40 -6.50 -31.52
C ASP A 363 -0.70 -7.28 -32.26
N ASN A 364 -0.51 -8.59 -32.41
CA ASN A 364 -1.50 -9.49 -32.95
C ASN A 364 -2.82 -9.34 -32.18
N ALA A 365 -3.92 -9.17 -32.92
CA ALA A 365 -5.26 -8.96 -32.38
C ALA A 365 -5.69 -10.02 -31.34
N ASP A 366 -5.25 -11.27 -31.46
CA ASP A 366 -5.55 -12.33 -30.48
C ASP A 366 -4.82 -12.16 -29.14
N ARG A 367 -3.71 -11.40 -29.12
CA ARG A 367 -2.92 -11.08 -27.92
C ARG A 367 -3.24 -9.70 -27.35
N MET A 368 -4.07 -8.92 -28.03
CA MET A 368 -4.48 -7.60 -27.59
C MET A 368 -5.51 -7.67 -26.46
N PHE A 369 -5.52 -6.64 -25.61
CA PHE A 369 -6.51 -6.51 -24.54
C PHE A 369 -7.91 -6.31 -25.14
N ASN A 370 -8.71 -7.36 -25.11
CA ASN A 370 -10.01 -7.39 -25.79
C ASN A 370 -11.18 -7.77 -24.86
N SER A 371 -10.94 -8.48 -23.77
CA SER A 371 -11.96 -8.92 -22.82
C SER A 371 -11.39 -9.02 -21.41
N ILE A 372 -12.14 -8.53 -20.41
CA ILE A 372 -11.75 -8.64 -18.99
C ILE A 372 -11.71 -10.11 -18.57
N GLY A 373 -12.78 -10.85 -18.87
CA GLY A 373 -12.91 -12.26 -18.48
C GLY A 373 -11.87 -13.17 -19.17
N GLU A 374 -11.59 -12.96 -20.46
CA GLU A 374 -10.51 -13.69 -21.13
C GLU A 374 -9.14 -13.35 -20.54
N THR A 375 -8.91 -12.08 -20.19
CA THR A 375 -7.64 -11.64 -19.59
C THR A 375 -7.43 -12.29 -18.22
N TRP A 376 -8.44 -12.31 -17.36
CA TRP A 376 -8.39 -12.99 -16.07
C TRP A 376 -8.09 -14.48 -16.23
N LYS A 377 -8.81 -15.16 -17.15
CA LYS A 377 -8.56 -16.57 -17.46
C LYS A 377 -7.13 -16.82 -17.94
N ASN A 378 -6.62 -15.97 -18.83
CA ASN A 378 -5.23 -16.07 -19.31
C ASN A 378 -4.23 -15.87 -18.17
N CYS A 379 -4.50 -14.98 -17.22
CA CYS A 379 -3.67 -14.81 -16.02
C CYS A 379 -3.68 -16.05 -15.10
N LEU A 380 -4.68 -16.94 -15.20
CA LEU A 380 -4.75 -18.19 -14.43
C LEU A 380 -4.15 -19.39 -15.18
N ASP A 381 -4.33 -19.45 -16.49
CA ASP A 381 -3.99 -20.63 -17.30
C ASP A 381 -2.70 -20.45 -18.12
N GLY A 382 -2.35 -19.20 -18.45
CA GLY A 382 -1.19 -18.85 -19.25
C GLY A 382 0.13 -19.24 -18.58
N ALA A 383 1.06 -19.78 -19.37
CA ALA A 383 2.33 -20.31 -18.88
C ALA A 383 3.29 -19.22 -18.35
N THR A 384 3.18 -18.01 -18.89
CA THR A 384 4.07 -16.88 -18.60
C THR A 384 3.30 -15.60 -18.28
N ASP A 385 2.01 -15.73 -17.97
CA ASP A 385 1.08 -14.63 -17.78
C ASP A 385 0.67 -14.52 -16.31
N PHE A 386 1.28 -13.57 -15.60
CA PHE A 386 1.14 -13.37 -14.17
C PHE A 386 0.77 -11.93 -13.80
N LYS A 387 0.18 -11.17 -14.74
CA LYS A 387 -0.05 -9.73 -14.56
C LYS A 387 -1.02 -9.44 -13.42
N GLU A 388 -0.65 -8.47 -12.60
CA GLU A 388 -1.58 -7.78 -11.70
C GLU A 388 -2.20 -6.58 -12.43
N LEU A 389 -3.16 -5.92 -11.78
CA LEU A 389 -3.86 -4.77 -12.35
C LEU A 389 -3.09 -3.47 -12.16
N ILE A 390 -3.56 -2.44 -12.89
CA ILE A 390 -3.16 -1.04 -12.72
C ILE A 390 -4.27 -0.29 -11.97
N PRO A 391 -3.98 0.85 -11.34
CA PRO A 391 -4.99 1.55 -10.54
C PRO A 391 -6.17 2.10 -11.36
N ASP A 392 -6.03 2.24 -12.69
CA ASP A 392 -7.10 2.67 -13.60
C ASP A 392 -8.36 1.79 -13.49
N PHE A 393 -8.23 0.51 -13.13
CA PHE A 393 -9.36 -0.42 -12.90
C PHE A 393 -10.22 -0.07 -11.69
N TYR A 394 -9.72 0.81 -10.82
CA TYR A 394 -10.40 1.29 -9.61
C TYR A 394 -10.60 2.81 -9.61
N GLY A 395 -10.26 3.47 -10.72
CA GLY A 395 -10.48 4.89 -10.93
C GLY A 395 -11.84 5.20 -11.54
N ASN A 396 -12.04 6.46 -11.91
CA ASN A 396 -13.31 6.97 -12.44
C ASN A 396 -13.32 7.17 -13.97
N ASP A 397 -12.22 6.85 -14.66
CA ASP A 397 -12.04 7.15 -16.09
C ASP A 397 -12.10 5.86 -16.94
N PRO A 398 -13.24 5.55 -17.58
CA PRO A 398 -13.42 4.32 -18.36
C PRO A 398 -12.74 4.35 -19.74
N SER A 399 -12.08 5.43 -20.11
CA SER A 399 -11.60 5.61 -21.48
C SER A 399 -10.57 4.58 -21.95
N PHE A 400 -9.83 3.92 -21.06
CA PHE A 400 -8.92 2.83 -21.42
C PHE A 400 -9.64 1.55 -21.86
N LEU A 401 -10.94 1.43 -21.56
CA LEU A 401 -11.81 0.33 -22.00
C LEU A 401 -12.52 0.62 -23.34
N LEU A 402 -12.51 1.89 -23.78
CA LEU A 402 -13.27 2.36 -24.94
C LEU A 402 -12.34 2.78 -26.08
N ASN A 403 -12.60 2.32 -27.30
CA ASN A 403 -11.85 2.69 -28.49
C ASN A 403 -12.31 4.05 -29.04
N CYS A 404 -12.27 5.11 -28.23
CA CYS A 404 -12.75 6.44 -28.62
C CYS A 404 -11.99 7.07 -29.79
N LEU A 405 -10.76 6.61 -30.05
CA LEU A 405 -9.92 7.07 -31.15
C LEU A 405 -10.13 6.29 -32.46
N SER A 406 -11.06 5.31 -32.47
CA SER A 406 -11.32 4.44 -33.62
C SER A 406 -10.03 3.78 -34.17
N LEU A 407 -9.18 3.31 -33.26
CA LEU A 407 -7.93 2.64 -33.59
C LEU A 407 -8.19 1.34 -34.36
N ASP A 408 -7.37 1.06 -35.36
CA ASP A 408 -7.34 -0.25 -36.02
C ASP A 408 -6.48 -1.22 -35.23
N LEU A 409 -7.11 -1.96 -34.31
CA LEU A 409 -6.46 -2.95 -33.45
C LEU A 409 -6.48 -4.37 -34.08
N GLY A 410 -6.84 -4.48 -35.35
CA GLY A 410 -6.85 -5.73 -36.10
C GLY A 410 -8.08 -6.61 -35.87
N LYS A 411 -8.03 -7.83 -36.45
CA LYS A 411 -9.08 -8.84 -36.38
C LYS A 411 -8.53 -10.14 -35.80
N ARG A 412 -9.26 -10.73 -34.86
CA ARG A 412 -8.95 -12.03 -34.25
C ARG A 412 -9.10 -13.15 -35.28
N GLN A 413 -8.55 -14.33 -34.98
CA GLN A 413 -8.70 -15.52 -35.85
C GLN A 413 -10.16 -15.91 -36.11
N GLY A 414 -11.07 -15.59 -35.19
CA GLY A 414 -12.53 -15.79 -35.36
C GLY A 414 -13.22 -14.74 -36.24
N GLY A 415 -12.49 -13.78 -36.81
CA GLY A 415 -13.01 -12.72 -37.68
C GLY A 415 -13.56 -11.49 -36.96
N SER A 416 -13.67 -11.52 -35.63
CA SER A 416 -14.09 -10.38 -34.82
C SER A 416 -13.01 -9.29 -34.77
N SER A 417 -13.41 -8.04 -35.02
CA SER A 417 -12.54 -6.87 -34.86
C SER A 417 -12.33 -6.55 -33.39
N VAL A 418 -11.10 -6.19 -33.01
CA VAL A 418 -10.81 -5.68 -31.66
C VAL A 418 -11.24 -4.21 -31.59
N GLN A 419 -12.17 -3.89 -30.69
CA GLN A 419 -12.78 -2.56 -30.51
C GLN A 419 -12.82 -2.19 -29.02
N ASP A 420 -13.96 -1.78 -28.47
CA ASP A 420 -14.15 -1.64 -27.02
C ASP A 420 -13.86 -2.97 -26.31
N VAL A 421 -13.39 -2.89 -25.07
CA VAL A 421 -13.12 -4.08 -24.26
C VAL A 421 -14.44 -4.74 -23.89
N VAL A 422 -14.53 -6.06 -24.11
CA VAL A 422 -15.69 -6.86 -23.69
C VAL A 422 -15.70 -6.94 -22.16
N LEU A 423 -16.80 -6.45 -21.59
CA LEU A 423 -17.04 -6.40 -20.16
C LEU A 423 -17.73 -7.69 -19.68
N PRO A 424 -17.61 -8.03 -18.39
CA PRO A 424 -18.35 -9.14 -17.80
C PRO A 424 -19.87 -8.90 -17.86
N PRO A 425 -20.71 -9.96 -17.90
CA PRO A 425 -22.16 -9.81 -18.07
C PRO A 425 -22.85 -8.99 -16.97
N TRP A 426 -22.28 -8.95 -15.77
CA TRP A 426 -22.79 -8.16 -14.64
C TRP A 426 -22.54 -6.66 -14.77
N ALA A 427 -21.74 -6.19 -15.74
CA ALA A 427 -21.50 -4.77 -15.96
C ALA A 427 -22.33 -4.25 -17.14
N ALA A 428 -23.13 -3.20 -16.91
CA ALA A 428 -23.96 -2.60 -17.95
C ALA A 428 -23.12 -1.83 -18.98
N ASP A 429 -22.11 -1.11 -18.51
CA ASP A 429 -21.17 -0.36 -19.32
C ASP A 429 -19.81 -0.21 -18.59
N ALA A 430 -18.85 0.47 -19.22
CA ALA A 430 -17.51 0.63 -18.70
C ALA A 430 -17.46 1.46 -17.39
N SER A 431 -18.41 2.38 -17.19
CA SER A 431 -18.48 3.18 -15.96
C SER A 431 -19.04 2.35 -14.81
N ASP A 432 -20.11 1.58 -15.07
CA ASP A 432 -20.68 0.64 -14.09
C ASP A 432 -19.67 -0.45 -13.70
N PHE A 433 -18.87 -0.95 -14.65
CA PHE A 433 -17.76 -1.86 -14.37
C PHE A 433 -16.75 -1.27 -13.37
N LEU A 434 -16.31 -0.03 -13.58
CA LEU A 434 -15.36 0.62 -12.67
C LEU A 434 -15.98 0.91 -11.30
N GLN A 435 -17.24 1.34 -11.24
CA GLN A 435 -17.94 1.56 -9.97
C GLN A 435 -18.07 0.27 -9.16
N LYS A 436 -18.41 -0.85 -9.80
CA LYS A 436 -18.48 -2.16 -9.14
C LYS A 436 -17.10 -2.66 -8.72
N SER A 437 -16.07 -2.43 -9.53
CA SER A 437 -14.68 -2.77 -9.20
C SER A 437 -14.18 -1.96 -7.99
N GLN A 438 -14.48 -0.67 -7.93
CA GLN A 438 -14.17 0.19 -6.80
C GLN A 438 -14.92 -0.25 -5.54
N LYS A 439 -16.21 -0.57 -5.64
CA LYS A 439 -16.99 -1.13 -4.53
C LYS A 439 -16.42 -2.47 -4.04
N ALA A 440 -15.92 -3.31 -4.95
CA ALA A 440 -15.29 -4.57 -4.57
C ALA A 440 -13.98 -4.31 -3.80
N LEU A 441 -13.14 -3.39 -4.28
CA LEU A 441 -11.89 -3.01 -3.61
C LEU A 441 -12.14 -2.43 -2.22
N GLU A 442 -13.18 -1.62 -2.05
CA GLU A 442 -13.53 -1.00 -0.77
C GLU A 442 -14.46 -1.87 0.10
N SER A 443 -14.75 -3.10 -0.33
CA SER A 443 -15.58 -4.03 0.43
C SER A 443 -14.94 -4.43 1.76
N GLN A 444 -15.78 -4.93 2.68
CA GLN A 444 -15.31 -5.44 3.96
C GLN A 444 -14.39 -6.66 3.78
N TYR A 445 -14.76 -7.59 2.90
CA TYR A 445 -13.91 -8.75 2.57
C TYR A 445 -12.50 -8.33 2.16
N VAL A 446 -12.38 -7.39 1.22
CA VAL A 446 -11.06 -6.92 0.80
C VAL A 446 -10.35 -6.15 1.92
N SER A 447 -11.05 -5.32 2.67
CA SER A 447 -10.45 -4.61 3.81
C SER A 447 -9.84 -5.56 4.85
N GLU A 448 -10.46 -6.72 5.06
CA GLU A 448 -9.99 -7.74 5.98
C GLU A 448 -8.79 -8.52 5.42
N HIS A 449 -8.66 -8.70 4.10
CA HIS A 449 -7.62 -9.55 3.49
C HIS A 449 -6.52 -8.79 2.72
N LEU A 450 -6.66 -7.48 2.48
CA LEU A 450 -5.73 -6.72 1.64
C LEU A 450 -4.29 -6.69 2.18
N HIS A 451 -4.14 -6.73 3.51
CA HIS A 451 -2.83 -6.80 4.17
C HIS A 451 -2.00 -8.01 3.71
N GLU A 452 -2.65 -9.13 3.37
CA GLU A 452 -1.99 -10.35 2.89
C GLU A 452 -1.38 -10.17 1.49
N TRP A 453 -2.05 -9.41 0.62
CA TRP A 453 -1.50 -9.07 -0.70
C TRP A 453 -0.38 -8.04 -0.59
N ILE A 454 -0.52 -7.08 0.35
CA ILE A 454 0.54 -6.11 0.65
C ILE A 454 1.80 -6.85 1.11
N ASP A 455 1.68 -7.92 1.91
CA ASP A 455 2.84 -8.74 2.30
C ASP A 455 3.59 -9.35 1.12
N LEU A 456 2.88 -9.73 0.04
CA LEU A 456 3.49 -10.30 -1.17
C LEU A 456 4.23 -9.23 -1.99
N VAL A 457 3.65 -8.03 -2.11
CA VAL A 457 4.13 -7.00 -3.04
C VAL A 457 5.08 -6.01 -2.39
N PHE A 458 4.80 -5.57 -1.16
CA PHE A 458 5.57 -4.54 -0.45
C PHE A 458 6.13 -5.03 0.89
N GLY A 459 5.64 -6.15 1.42
CA GLY A 459 5.95 -6.61 2.77
C GLY A 459 6.92 -7.78 2.84
N PHE A 460 6.83 -8.53 3.94
CA PHE A 460 7.85 -9.49 4.32
C PHE A 460 7.90 -10.75 3.42
N LYS A 461 6.84 -11.05 2.67
CA LYS A 461 6.76 -12.18 1.71
C LYS A 461 7.27 -11.82 0.31
N GLN A 462 7.86 -10.64 0.13
CA GLN A 462 8.42 -10.21 -1.17
C GLN A 462 9.73 -10.95 -1.52
N LYS A 463 10.55 -11.29 -0.53
CA LYS A 463 11.86 -11.94 -0.72
C LYS A 463 12.19 -12.94 0.40
N GLY A 464 13.28 -13.70 0.23
CA GLY A 464 13.76 -14.65 1.25
C GLY A 464 12.92 -15.93 1.37
N SER A 465 13.02 -16.61 2.53
CA SER A 465 12.31 -17.87 2.79
C SER A 465 10.79 -17.72 2.74
N GLU A 466 10.28 -16.57 3.19
CA GLU A 466 8.85 -16.27 3.21
C GLU A 466 8.27 -16.13 1.79
N ALA A 467 9.04 -15.55 0.87
CA ALA A 467 8.67 -15.54 -0.54
C ALA A 467 8.63 -16.96 -1.13
N VAL A 468 9.58 -17.83 -0.78
CA VAL A 468 9.57 -19.23 -1.24
C VAL A 468 8.32 -19.96 -0.69
N ALA A 469 8.01 -19.79 0.60
CA ALA A 469 6.86 -20.40 1.25
C ALA A 469 5.51 -19.90 0.66
N ALA A 470 5.45 -18.61 0.29
CA ALA A 470 4.29 -18.01 -0.36
C ALA A 470 4.24 -18.24 -1.89
N HIS A 471 5.23 -18.95 -2.46
CA HIS A 471 5.41 -19.15 -3.89
C HIS A 471 5.60 -17.86 -4.71
N ASN A 472 6.24 -16.84 -4.13
CA ASN A 472 6.30 -15.47 -4.64
C ASN A 472 7.69 -15.06 -5.14
N VAL A 473 8.42 -15.95 -5.83
CA VAL A 473 9.81 -15.71 -6.24
C VAL A 473 9.92 -15.38 -7.73
N PHE A 474 10.30 -14.15 -8.05
CA PHE A 474 10.51 -13.64 -9.41
C PHE A 474 11.95 -13.78 -9.88
N HIS A 475 12.19 -13.49 -11.17
CA HIS A 475 13.53 -13.49 -11.73
C HIS A 475 14.48 -12.56 -10.96
N PRO A 476 15.73 -12.96 -10.65
CA PRO A 476 16.64 -12.19 -9.78
C PRO A 476 16.88 -10.75 -10.22
N LEU A 477 16.96 -10.51 -11.54
CA LEU A 477 17.12 -9.17 -12.13
C LEU A 477 15.98 -8.20 -11.84
N THR A 478 14.83 -8.68 -11.36
CA THR A 478 13.70 -7.80 -10.99
C THR A 478 13.88 -7.15 -9.62
N TYR A 479 14.75 -7.70 -8.77
CA TYR A 479 14.98 -7.22 -7.40
C TYR A 479 16.14 -6.25 -7.34
N GLU A 480 16.01 -5.25 -6.47
CA GLU A 480 17.12 -4.36 -6.11
C GLU A 480 18.28 -5.14 -5.49
N GLY A 481 19.50 -4.79 -5.91
CA GLY A 481 20.70 -5.50 -5.48
C GLY A 481 20.80 -6.94 -6.01
N GLY A 482 19.90 -7.37 -6.91
CA GLY A 482 19.91 -8.70 -7.49
C GLY A 482 21.19 -9.01 -8.27
N ILE A 483 21.78 -7.99 -8.92
CA ILE A 483 23.13 -8.04 -9.50
C ILE A 483 23.81 -6.66 -9.35
N ASP A 484 25.11 -6.66 -9.06
CA ASP A 484 25.95 -5.46 -9.04
C ASP A 484 26.37 -5.07 -10.47
N CYS A 485 25.64 -4.15 -11.10
CA CYS A 485 25.94 -3.65 -12.44
C CYS A 485 27.31 -2.98 -12.57
N ASP A 486 27.94 -2.56 -11.47
CA ASP A 486 29.26 -1.93 -11.48
C ASP A 486 30.40 -2.96 -11.44
N SER A 487 30.09 -4.20 -11.04
CA SER A 487 31.02 -5.34 -11.14
C SER A 487 31.14 -5.93 -12.54
N ILE A 488 30.25 -5.55 -13.48
CA ILE A 488 30.23 -6.07 -14.85
C ILE A 488 31.22 -5.29 -15.71
N GLU A 489 32.30 -5.95 -16.13
CA GLU A 489 33.32 -5.36 -17.00
C GLU A 489 32.92 -5.32 -18.48
N ASP A 490 32.15 -6.30 -18.98
CA ASP A 490 31.73 -6.33 -20.39
C ASP A 490 30.57 -5.35 -20.65
N PRO A 491 30.77 -4.34 -21.52
CA PRO A 491 29.71 -3.37 -21.83
C PRO A 491 28.48 -3.99 -22.48
N ASN A 492 28.61 -5.08 -23.24
CA ASN A 492 27.45 -5.72 -23.90
C ASN A 492 26.57 -6.43 -22.87
N GLU A 493 27.18 -7.17 -21.95
CA GLU A 493 26.48 -7.80 -20.82
C GLU A 493 25.75 -6.75 -19.96
N LYS A 494 26.42 -5.64 -19.64
CA LYS A 494 25.82 -4.53 -18.89
C LYS A 494 24.59 -3.95 -19.58
N ILE A 495 24.64 -3.76 -20.90
CA ILE A 495 23.48 -3.28 -21.70
C ILE A 495 22.36 -4.31 -21.74
N ALA A 496 22.67 -5.57 -22.03
CA ALA A 496 21.67 -6.64 -22.10
C ALA A 496 20.88 -6.75 -20.78
N MET A 497 21.58 -6.59 -19.65
CA MET A 497 20.97 -6.58 -18.34
C MET A 497 20.09 -5.34 -18.08
N LEU A 498 20.55 -4.15 -18.46
CA LEU A 498 19.75 -2.93 -18.34
C LEU A 498 18.45 -3.02 -19.16
N ILE A 499 18.53 -3.56 -20.38
CA ILE A 499 17.35 -3.84 -21.22
C ILE A 499 16.41 -4.80 -20.49
N GLN A 500 16.93 -5.90 -19.94
CA GLN A 500 16.12 -6.86 -19.20
C GLN A 500 15.38 -6.21 -18.01
N ILE A 501 16.05 -5.34 -17.26
CA ILE A 501 15.46 -4.61 -16.11
C ILE A 501 14.36 -3.64 -16.56
N LEU A 502 14.57 -2.92 -17.67
CA LEU A 502 13.63 -1.90 -18.14
C LEU A 502 12.43 -2.51 -18.87
N GLU A 503 12.60 -3.62 -19.60
CA GLU A 503 11.54 -4.22 -20.41
C GLU A 503 10.70 -5.25 -19.66
N PHE A 504 11.29 -5.99 -18.70
CA PHE A 504 10.62 -7.13 -18.05
C PHE A 504 10.10 -6.82 -16.64
N GLY A 505 10.16 -5.56 -16.22
CA GLY A 505 9.56 -5.07 -14.99
C GLY A 505 10.47 -5.14 -13.77
N GLN A 506 10.16 -4.29 -12.79
CA GLN A 506 10.93 -4.14 -11.55
C GLN A 506 10.05 -4.39 -10.33
N THR A 507 10.58 -5.12 -9.35
CA THR A 507 9.93 -5.35 -8.05
C THR A 507 9.94 -4.04 -7.24
N PRO A 508 8.82 -3.61 -6.62
CA PRO A 508 8.78 -2.42 -5.79
C PRO A 508 9.75 -2.51 -4.60
N THR A 509 10.12 -1.37 -4.02
CA THR A 509 10.90 -1.37 -2.78
C THR A 509 10.11 -2.06 -1.68
N GLN A 510 10.78 -2.93 -0.92
CA GLN A 510 10.18 -3.54 0.25
C GLN A 510 10.00 -2.47 1.33
N LEU A 511 8.77 -2.22 1.75
CA LEU A 511 8.41 -1.23 2.76
C LEU A 511 8.32 -1.85 4.16
N PHE A 512 7.91 -3.11 4.25
CA PHE A 512 7.70 -3.79 5.54
C PHE A 512 8.46 -5.10 5.61
N THR A 513 9.07 -5.35 6.76
CA THR A 513 9.84 -6.59 7.03
C THR A 513 9.15 -7.53 8.02
N THR A 514 8.02 -7.10 8.59
CA THR A 514 7.14 -7.89 9.45
C THR A 514 5.77 -8.07 8.77
N PRO A 515 4.93 -9.02 9.23
CA PRO A 515 3.56 -9.16 8.75
C PRO A 515 2.81 -7.84 8.78
N HIS A 516 2.17 -7.49 7.67
CA HIS A 516 1.40 -6.26 7.55
C HIS A 516 0.15 -6.36 8.43
N PRO A 517 -0.12 -5.38 9.31
CA PRO A 517 -1.31 -5.38 10.14
C PRO A 517 -2.62 -5.38 9.33
N GLN A 518 -3.64 -6.07 9.82
CA GLN A 518 -4.99 -6.05 9.23
C GLN A 518 -5.67 -4.69 9.43
N ARG A 519 -6.56 -4.30 8.52
CA ARG A 519 -7.40 -3.09 8.68
C ARG A 519 -8.41 -3.29 9.81
N ILE A 520 -8.64 -2.25 10.62
CA ILE A 520 -9.67 -2.28 11.67
C ILE A 520 -11.01 -2.00 11.00
N THR A 521 -11.86 -3.03 10.90
CA THR A 521 -13.23 -2.89 10.35
C THR A 521 -14.24 -2.67 11.48
N PRO A 522 -15.14 -1.65 11.41
CA PRO A 522 -16.16 -1.42 12.44
C PRO A 522 -17.25 -2.49 12.37
N ARG A 523 -17.44 -3.26 13.47
CA ARG A 523 -18.22 -4.52 13.48
C ARG A 523 -19.59 -4.46 14.19
N PHE A 524 -20.08 -3.27 14.52
CA PHE A 524 -21.25 -3.12 15.42
C PHE A 524 -22.60 -2.79 14.76
N GLN A 525 -22.74 -2.84 13.43
CA GLN A 525 -23.97 -2.37 12.76
C GLN A 525 -25.17 -3.34 12.81
N SER A 526 -25.00 -4.61 13.19
CA SER A 526 -26.11 -5.56 13.36
C SER A 526 -25.82 -6.61 14.43
N ILE A 527 -26.52 -6.52 15.57
CA ILE A 527 -26.44 -7.48 16.67
C ILE A 527 -27.75 -8.28 16.71
N SER A 528 -27.68 -9.59 16.55
CA SER A 528 -28.84 -10.49 16.68
C SER A 528 -28.68 -11.45 17.87
N ARG A 529 -29.76 -11.61 18.64
CA ARG A 529 -29.81 -12.45 19.85
C ARG A 529 -30.10 -13.90 19.47
N THR A 530 -29.31 -14.86 19.96
CA THR A 530 -29.71 -16.27 19.97
C THR A 530 -30.51 -16.57 21.25
N PRO A 531 -31.70 -17.18 21.17
CA PRO A 531 -32.52 -17.44 22.36
C PRO A 531 -32.09 -18.74 23.05
N SER A 532 -31.75 -18.67 24.33
CA SER A 532 -31.77 -19.82 25.23
C SER A 532 -33.12 -19.87 25.96
N VAL A 533 -33.86 -20.96 25.81
CA VAL A 533 -35.10 -21.20 26.58
C VAL A 533 -35.05 -22.61 27.18
N ASN A 534 -35.22 -22.66 28.50
CA ASN A 534 -35.52 -23.86 29.27
C ASN A 534 -36.99 -24.31 29.07
N THR A 535 -37.22 -25.63 29.16
CA THR A 535 -38.49 -26.41 29.35
C THR A 535 -38.96 -27.26 28.15
N PRO A 536 -39.78 -28.32 28.36
CA PRO A 536 -39.35 -29.71 28.58
C PRO A 536 -39.67 -30.66 27.40
N LEU A 537 -38.96 -31.79 27.38
CA LEU A 537 -39.03 -32.97 26.49
C LEU A 537 -40.39 -33.22 25.79
N ASN A 538 -40.36 -33.28 24.44
CA ASN A 538 -40.90 -34.37 23.60
C ASN A 538 -40.63 -34.12 22.09
N ASP A 539 -39.72 -34.94 21.55
CA ASP A 539 -39.58 -35.54 20.19
C ASP A 539 -40.30 -34.93 18.97
N GLU A 540 -39.56 -34.40 17.97
CA GLU A 540 -39.00 -35.14 16.81
C GLU A 540 -38.32 -34.17 15.79
N ASP A 541 -36.99 -34.32 15.66
CA ASP A 541 -36.07 -34.10 14.52
C ASP A 541 -36.11 -32.83 13.63
N SER A 542 -35.25 -31.86 13.97
CA SER A 542 -34.00 -31.58 13.23
C SER A 542 -33.34 -30.27 13.72
N SER A 543 -32.56 -30.33 14.80
CA SER A 543 -31.80 -29.16 15.26
C SER A 543 -30.56 -29.56 16.05
N PHE A 544 -29.41 -29.16 15.50
CA PHE A 544 -28.13 -28.81 16.13
C PHE A 544 -27.57 -29.75 17.21
N GLU A 545 -26.41 -30.34 16.90
CA GLU A 545 -25.65 -31.23 17.78
C GLU A 545 -25.50 -30.65 19.20
N ASP A 546 -25.98 -31.45 20.14
CA ASP A 546 -25.80 -31.38 21.59
C ASP A 546 -24.37 -30.95 21.97
N LEU A 547 -24.19 -29.72 22.45
CA LEU A 547 -23.16 -29.42 23.44
C LEU A 547 -23.63 -30.04 24.77
N THR A 548 -23.48 -31.37 24.86
CA THR A 548 -23.41 -32.09 26.15
C THR A 548 -22.07 -31.74 26.81
N GLU A 549 -21.84 -30.46 27.11
CA GLU A 549 -20.63 -30.04 27.81
C GLU A 549 -20.86 -30.08 29.31
N GLU A 550 -20.02 -30.88 29.99
CA GLU A 550 -19.92 -30.98 31.44
C GLU A 550 -19.81 -29.58 32.08
N THR A 551 -20.92 -29.04 32.56
CA THR A 551 -20.90 -27.81 33.37
C THR A 551 -20.40 -28.14 34.78
N ARG A 552 -19.10 -27.94 35.02
CA ARG A 552 -18.50 -28.09 36.35
C ARG A 552 -18.74 -26.82 37.18
N ARG A 553 -19.57 -26.93 38.22
CA ARG A 553 -19.78 -25.87 39.23
C ARG A 553 -18.84 -26.09 40.39
N LEU A 554 -18.07 -25.06 40.72
CA LEU A 554 -17.07 -25.12 41.79
C LEU A 554 -17.45 -24.13 42.88
N ALA A 555 -17.65 -24.63 44.10
CA ALA A 555 -17.80 -23.79 45.27
C ALA A 555 -16.40 -23.35 45.72
N TRP A 556 -15.99 -22.15 45.32
CA TRP A 556 -14.63 -21.63 45.55
C TRP A 556 -14.39 -21.20 47.00
N ASN A 557 -15.31 -20.40 47.56
CA ASN A 557 -15.32 -19.86 48.93
C ASN A 557 -16.69 -19.19 49.21
N ASN A 558 -16.89 -18.72 50.44
CA ASN A 558 -18.11 -17.98 50.84
C ASN A 558 -18.08 -16.47 50.50
N ILE A 559 -17.06 -16.02 49.76
CA ILE A 559 -16.86 -14.62 49.35
C ILE A 559 -16.89 -14.54 47.81
N ALA A 560 -17.30 -13.39 47.28
CA ALA A 560 -17.61 -13.21 45.86
C ALA A 560 -16.38 -13.25 44.93
N LEU A 561 -16.62 -13.85 43.75
CA LEU A 561 -15.89 -13.66 42.49
C LEU A 561 -15.66 -12.19 42.13
N SER A 562 -14.44 -11.72 41.89
CA SER A 562 -14.18 -10.37 41.34
C SER A 562 -13.77 -10.37 39.87
N SER A 563 -12.78 -11.16 39.47
CA SER A 563 -12.31 -11.23 38.08
C SER A 563 -11.79 -12.63 37.73
N CYS A 564 -11.97 -13.04 36.46
CA CYS A 564 -11.53 -14.33 35.95
C CYS A 564 -10.82 -14.19 34.60
N LEU A 565 -9.79 -15.01 34.37
CA LEU A 565 -8.98 -15.04 33.14
C LEU A 565 -8.68 -16.48 32.73
N MET A 566 -8.52 -16.72 31.43
CA MET A 566 -7.98 -17.96 30.86
C MET A 566 -6.49 -17.78 30.54
N LEU A 567 -5.67 -18.80 30.78
CA LEU A 567 -4.25 -18.77 30.42
C LEU A 567 -4.00 -19.25 28.98
N PRO A 568 -2.91 -18.82 28.30
CA PRO A 568 -2.66 -19.06 26.86
C PRO A 568 -2.52 -20.51 26.37
N GLU A 569 -2.75 -21.51 27.23
CA GLU A 569 -2.78 -22.94 26.87
C GLU A 569 -4.16 -23.60 27.08
N ASP A 570 -5.20 -22.83 27.44
CA ASP A 570 -6.57 -23.29 27.72
C ASP A 570 -6.70 -24.43 28.76
N LYS A 571 -5.64 -24.65 29.56
CA LYS A 571 -5.59 -25.71 30.59
C LYS A 571 -5.89 -25.20 32.00
N ALA A 572 -5.91 -23.88 32.21
CA ALA A 572 -6.11 -23.31 33.53
C ALA A 572 -6.91 -22.01 33.51
N VAL A 573 -7.79 -21.88 34.50
CA VAL A 573 -8.54 -20.66 34.81
C VAL A 573 -7.95 -20.03 36.05
N VAL A 574 -7.77 -18.71 36.02
CA VAL A 574 -7.31 -17.90 37.15
C VAL A 574 -8.45 -17.00 37.61
N CYS A 575 -8.78 -17.08 38.89
CA CYS A 575 -9.89 -16.34 39.50
C CYS A 575 -9.42 -15.55 40.71
N SER A 576 -9.79 -14.28 40.81
CA SER A 576 -9.58 -13.46 42.02
C SER A 576 -10.86 -13.33 42.83
N SER A 577 -10.71 -13.12 44.13
CA SER A 577 -11.80 -13.05 45.09
C SER A 577 -11.66 -11.83 46.01
N TRP A 578 -12.78 -11.39 46.59
CA TRP A 578 -12.78 -10.38 47.65
C TRP A 578 -12.23 -10.89 48.99
N ASP A 579 -11.74 -12.14 49.05
CA ASP A 579 -11.00 -12.69 50.19
C ASP A 579 -9.48 -12.44 50.12
N ASN A 580 -9.06 -11.55 49.21
CA ASN A 580 -7.69 -11.12 48.98
C ASN A 580 -6.80 -12.11 48.21
N ASN A 581 -7.36 -13.23 47.75
CA ASN A 581 -6.60 -14.27 47.06
C ASN A 581 -6.91 -14.37 45.56
N VAL A 582 -5.92 -14.90 44.85
CA VAL A 582 -6.02 -15.41 43.48
C VAL A 582 -5.89 -16.93 43.50
N TYR A 583 -6.82 -17.60 42.83
CA TYR A 583 -6.93 -19.04 42.73
C TYR A 583 -6.58 -19.51 41.32
N PHE A 584 -5.67 -20.47 41.24
CA PHE A 584 -5.28 -21.12 39.97
C PHE A 584 -5.94 -22.48 39.90
N TYR A 585 -6.66 -22.75 38.82
CA TYR A 585 -7.46 -23.96 38.68
C TYR A 585 -7.16 -24.69 37.40
N SER A 586 -6.96 -26.00 37.48
CA SER A 586 -6.75 -26.83 36.31
C SER A 586 -8.08 -27.28 35.70
N ILE A 587 -8.30 -26.93 34.44
CA ILE A 587 -9.48 -27.36 33.67
C ILE A 587 -9.46 -28.89 33.48
N PRO A 588 -8.37 -29.53 32.98
CA PRO A 588 -8.35 -30.98 32.80
C PRO A 588 -8.62 -31.78 34.08
N PHE A 589 -8.03 -31.35 35.21
CA PHE A 589 -8.10 -32.11 36.45
C PHE A 589 -9.26 -31.73 37.36
N GLY A 590 -9.96 -30.64 37.06
CA GLY A 590 -11.07 -30.21 37.88
C GLY A 590 -10.69 -29.95 39.34
N ARG A 591 -9.53 -29.33 39.60
CA ARG A 591 -9.10 -28.99 40.96
C ARG A 591 -8.26 -27.71 41.03
N ARG A 592 -8.28 -27.07 42.21
CA ARG A 592 -7.38 -25.96 42.55
C ARG A 592 -5.93 -26.45 42.57
N GLN A 593 -5.07 -25.78 41.82
CA GLN A 593 -3.63 -26.06 41.75
C GLN A 593 -2.86 -25.24 42.78
N ASP A 594 -3.10 -23.93 42.82
CA ASP A 594 -2.34 -23.01 43.68
C ASP A 594 -3.22 -21.87 44.22
N THR A 595 -2.70 -21.11 45.18
CA THR A 595 -3.34 -19.93 45.76
C THR A 595 -2.28 -18.88 46.05
N LEU A 596 -2.48 -17.69 45.50
CA LEU A 596 -1.67 -16.51 45.74
C LEU A 596 -2.47 -15.55 46.62
N MET A 597 -1.99 -15.30 47.84
CA MET A 597 -2.47 -14.17 48.63
C MET A 597 -1.84 -12.90 48.05
N GLY A 598 -2.60 -12.18 47.22
CA GLY A 598 -2.08 -11.07 46.43
C GLY A 598 -2.08 -9.74 47.18
N HIS A 599 -3.08 -9.52 48.03
CA HIS A 599 -3.37 -8.19 48.57
C HIS A 599 -3.81 -8.25 50.04
N ASP A 600 -3.92 -7.07 50.67
CA ASP A 600 -4.40 -6.94 52.06
C ASP A 600 -5.90 -6.58 52.14
N ASP A 601 -6.50 -6.26 50.99
CA ASP A 601 -7.94 -6.04 50.81
C ASP A 601 -8.42 -6.71 49.49
N ALA A 602 -9.72 -6.63 49.24
CA ALA A 602 -10.40 -7.27 48.12
C ALA A 602 -9.75 -6.95 46.77
N ILE A 603 -9.41 -8.00 46.02
CA ILE A 603 -8.92 -7.87 44.65
C ILE A 603 -10.09 -7.51 43.75
N SER A 604 -9.95 -6.44 42.97
CA SER A 604 -11.03 -5.88 42.15
C SER A 604 -10.99 -6.37 40.70
N LYS A 605 -9.79 -6.46 40.09
CA LYS A 605 -9.60 -6.87 38.68
C LYS A 605 -8.21 -7.46 38.47
N MET A 606 -8.09 -8.34 37.47
CA MET A 606 -6.81 -8.92 37.07
C MET A 606 -6.56 -8.78 35.56
N CYS A 607 -5.29 -8.79 35.16
CA CYS A 607 -4.84 -8.92 33.77
C CYS A 607 -3.65 -9.89 33.69
N TRP A 608 -3.49 -10.59 32.57
CA TRP A 608 -2.39 -11.51 32.33
C TRP A 608 -1.69 -11.20 31.01
N LYS A 609 -0.35 -11.13 31.02
CA LYS A 609 0.47 -10.94 29.82
C LYS A 609 1.88 -11.47 30.07
N ASP A 610 2.46 -12.17 29.10
CA ASP A 610 3.88 -12.58 29.09
C ASP A 610 4.39 -13.19 30.41
N ASN A 611 3.66 -14.18 30.95
CA ASN A 611 3.95 -14.83 32.23
C ASN A 611 3.95 -13.88 33.44
N GLN A 612 3.23 -12.75 33.35
CA GLN A 612 3.03 -11.81 34.45
C GLN A 612 1.54 -11.65 34.72
N LEU A 613 1.20 -11.72 36.01
CA LEU A 613 -0.13 -11.46 36.53
C LEU A 613 -0.17 -10.07 37.17
N TYR A 614 -1.10 -9.25 36.72
CA TYR A 614 -1.36 -7.92 37.27
C TYR A 614 -2.64 -8.00 38.11
N THR A 615 -2.59 -7.60 39.37
CA THR A 615 -3.71 -7.65 40.31
C THR A 615 -3.97 -6.26 40.89
N ALA A 616 -5.21 -5.77 40.79
CA ALA A 616 -5.64 -4.50 41.39
C ALA A 616 -6.49 -4.76 42.64
N SER A 617 -6.35 -3.91 43.66
CA SER A 617 -7.09 -4.08 44.92
C SER A 617 -7.55 -2.76 45.54
N TRP A 618 -8.54 -2.88 46.42
CA TRP A 618 -9.02 -1.81 47.28
C TRP A 618 -8.03 -1.41 48.38
N ASP A 619 -6.93 -2.15 48.55
CA ASP A 619 -5.78 -1.73 49.36
C ASP A 619 -4.98 -0.56 48.73
N SER A 620 -5.47 -0.01 47.62
CA SER A 620 -4.89 1.11 46.86
C SER A 620 -3.60 0.76 46.11
N THR A 621 -3.39 -0.53 45.82
CA THR A 621 -2.23 -0.99 45.06
C THR A 621 -2.62 -1.78 43.81
N VAL A 622 -1.75 -1.73 42.80
CA VAL A 622 -1.68 -2.73 41.74
C VAL A 622 -0.36 -3.47 41.86
N LYS A 623 -0.39 -4.80 41.93
CA LYS A 623 0.80 -5.65 42.08
C LYS A 623 1.05 -6.48 40.83
N VAL A 624 2.33 -6.65 40.48
CA VAL A 624 2.77 -7.44 39.32
C VAL A 624 3.54 -8.66 39.80
N TRP A 625 3.08 -9.84 39.40
CA TRP A 625 3.66 -11.11 39.83
C TRP A 625 4.23 -11.86 38.63
N GLN A 626 5.48 -12.28 38.71
CA GLN A 626 6.03 -13.26 37.78
C GLN A 626 5.43 -14.64 38.09
N CYS A 627 4.88 -15.27 37.06
CA CYS A 627 4.31 -16.61 37.16
C CYS A 627 4.49 -17.35 35.82
N ASP A 628 5.29 -18.42 35.82
CA ASP A 628 5.54 -19.18 34.59
C ASP A 628 4.31 -20.02 34.21
N SER A 629 3.67 -19.68 33.08
CA SER A 629 2.52 -20.42 32.55
C SER A 629 2.84 -21.91 32.36
N ALA A 630 4.08 -22.27 32.03
CA ALA A 630 4.48 -23.66 31.84
C ALA A 630 4.48 -24.45 33.16
N ASP A 631 4.79 -23.82 34.30
CA ASP A 631 4.73 -24.47 35.61
C ASP A 631 3.29 -24.68 36.06
N ILE A 632 2.41 -23.70 35.80
CA ILE A 632 0.96 -23.78 36.06
C ILE A 632 0.34 -24.91 35.22
N ALA A 633 0.64 -24.95 33.92
CA ALA A 633 0.13 -25.96 33.01
C ALA A 633 0.62 -27.38 33.35
N ASN A 634 1.85 -27.52 33.85
CA ASN A 634 2.45 -28.81 34.22
C ASN A 634 2.16 -29.26 35.66
N ASN A 635 1.25 -28.59 36.38
CA ASN A 635 0.93 -28.86 37.79
C ASN A 635 2.14 -28.82 38.75
N LYS A 636 3.13 -27.97 38.47
CA LYS A 636 4.20 -27.68 39.43
C LYS A 636 3.77 -26.55 40.35
N ARG A 637 4.27 -26.57 41.58
CA ARG A 637 4.04 -25.47 42.53
C ARG A 637 4.66 -24.21 41.95
N CYS A 638 3.85 -23.18 41.75
CA CYS A 638 4.30 -21.94 41.13
C CYS A 638 5.08 -21.12 42.16
N GLN A 639 6.23 -20.59 41.76
CA GLN A 639 6.89 -19.55 42.53
C GLN A 639 6.35 -18.20 42.06
N PHE A 640 5.60 -17.53 42.94
CA PHE A 640 5.13 -16.17 42.70
C PHE A 640 6.17 -15.19 43.21
N GLN A 641 6.77 -14.44 42.30
CA GLN A 641 7.69 -13.35 42.65
C GLN A 641 7.01 -12.02 42.38
N LEU A 642 6.90 -11.17 43.41
CA LEU A 642 6.45 -9.79 43.23
C LEU A 642 7.55 -9.00 42.49
N LEU A 643 7.20 -8.47 41.32
CA LEU A 643 8.10 -7.70 40.45
C LEU A 643 7.97 -6.19 40.66
N ALA A 644 6.73 -5.71 40.80
CA ALA A 644 6.42 -4.29 40.93
C ALA A 644 5.14 -4.06 41.73
N GLU A 645 5.04 -2.87 42.32
CA GLU A 645 3.89 -2.40 43.07
C GLU A 645 3.62 -0.93 42.70
N PHE A 646 2.39 -0.65 42.26
CA PHE A 646 1.93 0.68 41.86
C PHE A 646 0.98 1.22 42.93
N GLU A 647 1.42 2.24 43.65
CA GLU A 647 0.65 2.86 44.74
C GLU A 647 -0.30 3.94 44.22
N HIS A 648 -1.51 3.98 44.79
CA HIS A 648 -2.57 4.95 44.47
C HIS A 648 -3.10 5.62 45.73
N GLU A 649 -3.73 6.78 45.60
CA GLU A 649 -4.32 7.52 46.74
C GLU A 649 -5.68 6.95 47.21
N ALA A 650 -6.30 6.11 46.38
CA ALA A 650 -7.58 5.49 46.65
C ALA A 650 -7.62 4.06 46.10
N GLY A 651 -8.56 3.26 46.62
CA GLY A 651 -8.75 1.87 46.21
C GLY A 651 -8.94 1.75 44.69
N VAL A 652 -8.18 0.83 44.07
CA VAL A 652 -8.18 0.61 42.63
C VAL A 652 -9.35 -0.32 42.28
N ASN A 653 -10.20 0.08 41.34
CA ASN A 653 -11.37 -0.71 40.95
C ASN A 653 -11.12 -1.52 39.69
N THR A 654 -10.38 -0.98 38.74
CA THR A 654 -10.18 -1.59 37.43
C THR A 654 -8.78 -1.29 36.91
N ILE A 655 -8.25 -2.24 36.15
CA ILE A 655 -6.99 -2.13 35.42
C ILE A 655 -7.17 -2.71 34.02
N ASN A 656 -6.32 -2.28 33.10
CA ASN A 656 -6.19 -2.87 31.77
C ASN A 656 -4.78 -2.65 31.21
N LEU A 657 -4.30 -3.60 30.42
CA LEU A 657 -3.03 -3.48 29.70
C LEU A 657 -3.29 -3.10 28.25
N ASN A 658 -2.39 -2.33 27.66
CA ASN A 658 -2.41 -2.15 26.21
C ASN A 658 -2.04 -3.48 25.51
N PRO A 659 -2.35 -3.67 24.21
CA PRO A 659 -2.07 -4.92 23.50
C PRO A 659 -0.60 -5.38 23.55
N ALA A 660 0.32 -4.42 23.56
CA ALA A 660 1.76 -4.68 23.67
C ALA A 660 2.22 -5.06 25.09
N GLY A 661 1.40 -4.84 26.13
CA GLY A 661 1.77 -5.07 27.52
C GLY A 661 2.76 -4.05 28.10
N THR A 662 3.09 -2.99 27.36
CA THR A 662 4.06 -1.95 27.76
C THR A 662 3.46 -0.85 28.62
N LEU A 663 2.13 -0.69 28.58
CA LEU A 663 1.41 0.31 29.35
C LEU A 663 0.28 -0.35 30.14
N LEU A 664 0.08 0.15 31.35
CA LEU A 664 -1.02 -0.21 32.24
C LEU A 664 -1.86 1.04 32.50
N VAL A 665 -3.17 0.91 32.41
CA VAL A 665 -4.12 1.91 32.89
C VAL A 665 -4.84 1.37 34.11
N SER A 666 -5.07 2.24 35.08
CA SER A 666 -5.77 1.96 36.33
C SER A 666 -6.85 3.01 36.57
N GLY A 667 -7.96 2.58 37.16
CA GLY A 667 -9.09 3.44 37.52
C GLY A 667 -9.49 3.23 38.98
N THR A 668 -9.59 4.31 39.73
CA THR A 668 -9.75 4.29 41.20
C THR A 668 -11.17 4.66 41.64
N LYS A 669 -11.42 4.53 42.96
CA LYS A 669 -12.71 4.86 43.60
C LYS A 669 -13.02 6.36 43.61
N ASP A 670 -12.02 7.22 43.62
CA ASP A 670 -12.17 8.67 43.64
C ASP A 670 -12.32 9.29 42.24
N GLY A 671 -12.32 8.50 41.16
CA GLY A 671 -12.53 9.02 39.80
C GLY A 671 -11.25 9.35 39.04
N THR A 672 -10.10 8.84 39.51
CA THR A 672 -8.79 9.08 38.91
C THR A 672 -8.37 7.94 37.99
N VAL A 673 -7.93 8.29 36.77
CA VAL A 673 -7.26 7.39 35.82
C VAL A 673 -5.77 7.63 35.87
N THR A 674 -4.98 6.56 36.08
CA THR A 674 -3.52 6.64 36.08
C THR A 674 -2.93 5.71 35.01
N ILE A 675 -1.99 6.25 34.22
CA ILE A 675 -1.27 5.57 33.16
C ILE A 675 0.16 5.29 33.64
N TRP A 676 0.59 4.04 33.52
CA TRP A 676 1.88 3.56 33.97
C TRP A 676 2.64 2.92 32.82
N ASP A 677 3.95 3.10 32.78
CA ASP A 677 4.86 2.29 31.98
C ASP A 677 5.21 1.01 32.76
N THR A 678 4.90 -0.15 32.19
CA THR A 678 5.08 -1.44 32.89
C THR A 678 6.55 -1.85 32.95
N SER A 679 7.36 -1.47 31.97
CA SER A 679 8.76 -1.87 31.87
C SER A 679 9.65 -1.18 32.90
N SER A 680 9.39 0.10 33.14
CA SER A 680 10.11 0.95 34.08
C SER A 680 9.39 1.12 35.42
N SER A 681 8.13 0.67 35.50
CA SER A 681 7.25 0.87 36.64
C SER A 681 7.05 2.35 37.02
N VAL A 682 7.01 3.23 36.02
CA VAL A 682 6.91 4.69 36.21
C VAL A 682 5.50 5.18 35.90
N GLN A 683 4.97 6.07 36.74
CA GLN A 683 3.74 6.83 36.46
C GLN A 683 3.99 7.82 35.33
N LEU A 684 3.23 7.72 34.24
CA LEU A 684 3.29 8.65 33.11
C LEU A 684 2.32 9.82 33.29
N HIS A 685 1.06 9.51 33.55
CA HIS A 685 -0.02 10.50 33.67
C HIS A 685 -1.00 10.10 34.77
N GLN A 686 -1.58 11.10 35.44
CA GLN A 686 -2.65 10.93 36.43
C GLN A 686 -3.72 11.99 36.19
N VAL A 687 -4.94 11.53 35.92
CA VAL A 687 -6.02 12.37 35.40
C VAL A 687 -7.27 12.13 36.23
N HIS A 688 -7.69 13.14 37.00
CA HIS A 688 -8.97 13.11 37.69
C HIS A 688 -10.10 13.45 36.71
N CYS A 689 -10.74 12.43 36.15
CA CYS A 689 -11.68 12.59 35.05
C CYS A 689 -13.14 12.34 35.43
N HIS A 690 -13.43 11.54 36.46
CA HIS A 690 -14.80 11.26 36.90
C HIS A 690 -15.08 11.86 38.28
N SER A 691 -16.33 12.23 38.56
CA SER A 691 -16.72 12.75 39.88
C SER A 691 -17.05 11.66 40.91
N GLY A 692 -16.81 10.39 40.57
CA GLY A 692 -17.18 9.23 41.37
C GLY A 692 -16.40 7.99 40.93
N LYS A 693 -16.80 6.82 41.41
CA LYS A 693 -16.06 5.57 41.17
C LYS A 693 -15.96 5.26 39.68
N ILE A 694 -14.74 4.93 39.22
CA ILE A 694 -14.53 4.35 37.90
C ILE A 694 -14.91 2.87 37.95
N HIS A 695 -15.81 2.46 37.05
CA HIS A 695 -16.25 1.08 36.92
C HIS A 695 -15.35 0.28 36.00
N ASP A 696 -15.01 0.84 34.84
CA ASP A 696 -14.17 0.14 33.86
C ASP A 696 -13.26 1.09 33.08
N VAL A 697 -12.12 0.55 32.64
CA VAL A 697 -11.12 1.23 31.81
C VAL A 697 -10.54 0.26 30.79
N ALA A 698 -10.22 0.76 29.61
CA ALA A 698 -9.52 0.00 28.58
C ALA A 698 -8.72 0.93 27.67
N PHE A 699 -7.61 0.41 27.16
CA PHE A 699 -6.93 1.05 26.04
C PHE A 699 -7.72 0.82 24.75
N SER A 700 -7.63 1.78 23.83
CA SER A 700 -7.94 1.54 22.43
C SER A 700 -7.03 0.44 21.88
N PRO A 701 -7.46 -0.31 20.85
CA PRO A 701 -6.60 -1.29 20.19
C PRO A 701 -5.27 -0.72 19.66
N ASP A 702 -5.22 0.58 19.37
CA ASP A 702 -4.01 1.29 18.92
C ASP A 702 -3.16 1.89 20.06
N SER A 703 -3.56 1.68 21.32
CA SER A 703 -2.90 2.19 22.54
C SER A 703 -2.80 3.72 22.67
N ARG A 704 -3.46 4.50 21.82
CA ARG A 704 -3.37 5.97 21.86
C ARG A 704 -4.38 6.62 22.78
N HIS A 705 -5.46 5.92 23.07
CA HIS A 705 -6.55 6.43 23.85
C HIS A 705 -6.91 5.48 24.97
N ILE A 706 -7.45 6.04 26.05
CA ILE A 706 -8.07 5.29 27.12
C ILE A 706 -9.53 5.69 27.15
N LEU A 707 -10.40 4.70 27.22
CA LEU A 707 -11.80 4.90 27.54
C LEU A 707 -12.02 4.54 29.00
N SER A 708 -12.79 5.36 29.70
CA SER A 708 -13.19 5.18 31.09
C SER A 708 -14.68 5.41 31.25
N VAL A 709 -15.32 4.61 32.09
CA VAL A 709 -16.74 4.76 32.45
C VAL A 709 -16.89 4.77 33.97
N GLY A 710 -17.76 5.64 34.49
CA GLY A 710 -17.88 5.88 35.93
C GLY A 710 -19.30 6.13 36.43
N GLU A 711 -19.40 6.24 37.75
CA GLU A 711 -20.64 6.48 38.52
C GLU A 711 -21.32 7.81 38.16
N ASP A 712 -20.58 8.75 37.54
CA ASP A 712 -21.13 9.99 36.98
C ASP A 712 -21.91 9.80 35.67
N SER A 713 -22.12 8.54 35.25
CA SER A 713 -22.80 8.17 34.00
C SER A 713 -22.14 8.76 32.76
N CYS A 714 -20.84 9.08 32.82
CA CYS A 714 -20.06 9.56 31.69
C CYS A 714 -19.17 8.46 31.11
N LEU A 715 -18.95 8.52 29.79
CA LEU A 715 -17.89 7.82 29.09
C LEU A 715 -16.84 8.86 28.66
N LYS A 716 -15.60 8.70 29.10
CA LYS A 716 -14.53 9.69 28.88
C LYS A 716 -13.36 9.08 28.17
N VAL A 717 -12.91 9.77 27.11
CA VAL A 717 -11.76 9.39 26.29
C VAL A 717 -10.58 10.30 26.65
N ILE A 718 -9.45 9.70 26.99
CA ILE A 718 -8.20 10.38 27.37
C ILE A 718 -7.12 10.02 26.37
N ASP A 719 -6.33 11.00 25.96
CA ASP A 719 -5.13 10.80 25.15
C ASP A 719 -3.99 10.23 26.00
N VAL A 720 -3.43 9.09 25.59
CA VAL A 720 -2.39 8.39 26.34
C VAL A 720 -1.07 9.16 26.35
N GLN A 721 -0.75 9.86 25.26
CA GLN A 721 0.53 10.57 25.13
C GLN A 721 0.56 11.84 25.97
N THR A 722 -0.54 12.61 25.96
CA THR A 722 -0.63 13.93 26.58
C THR A 722 -1.34 13.93 27.94
N GLY A 723 -2.07 12.86 28.27
CA GLY A 723 -2.89 12.80 29.49
C GLY A 723 -4.12 13.72 29.45
N MET A 724 -4.47 14.27 28.28
CA MET A 724 -5.59 15.20 28.15
C MET A 724 -6.91 14.49 27.86
N MET A 725 -8.00 14.98 28.43
CA MET A 725 -9.35 14.52 28.10
C MET A 725 -9.75 15.03 26.70
N ILE A 726 -10.05 14.10 25.79
CA ILE A 726 -10.44 14.37 24.41
C ILE A 726 -11.95 14.51 24.28
N SER A 727 -12.71 13.60 24.90
CA SER A 727 -14.15 13.54 24.78
C SER A 727 -14.80 13.13 26.10
N SER A 728 -16.02 13.61 26.32
CA SER A 728 -16.89 13.24 27.44
C SER A 728 -18.31 13.10 26.92
N VAL A 729 -18.84 11.88 26.93
CA VAL A 729 -20.19 11.56 26.50
C VAL A 729 -21.03 11.21 27.72
N GLN A 730 -22.12 11.95 27.94
CA GLN A 730 -23.09 11.63 28.98
C GLN A 730 -24.00 10.51 28.49
N ALA A 731 -24.04 9.40 29.21
CA ALA A 731 -25.02 8.33 29.00
C ALA A 731 -26.29 8.58 29.82
N ASP A 732 -27.38 7.92 29.41
CA ASP A 732 -28.67 7.96 30.11
C ASP A 732 -28.62 7.29 31.49
N GLU A 733 -27.63 6.42 31.72
CA GLU A 733 -27.45 5.66 32.95
C GLU A 733 -25.98 5.28 33.18
N GLU A 734 -25.66 4.86 34.40
CA GLU A 734 -24.33 4.38 34.78
C GLU A 734 -23.92 3.16 33.93
N GLN A 735 -22.79 3.27 33.24
CA GLN A 735 -22.20 2.16 32.50
C GLN A 735 -21.20 1.43 33.42
N ARG A 736 -21.35 0.11 33.51
CA ARG A 736 -20.62 -0.75 34.46
C ARG A 736 -19.44 -1.47 33.85
N CYS A 737 -19.51 -1.80 32.56
CA CYS A 737 -18.44 -2.43 31.80
C CYS A 737 -18.60 -2.09 30.32
N PHE A 738 -17.53 -2.23 29.55
CA PHE A 738 -17.58 -2.04 28.11
C PHE A 738 -16.55 -2.90 27.37
N CYS A 739 -16.75 -3.08 26.06
CA CYS A 739 -15.71 -3.50 25.13
C CYS A 739 -15.60 -2.50 23.98
N TRP A 740 -14.41 -2.37 23.41
CA TRP A 740 -14.08 -1.32 22.45
C TRP A 740 -13.29 -1.89 21.27
N ASP A 741 -13.77 -1.66 20.04
CA ASP A 741 -13.09 -2.09 18.79
C ASP A 741 -12.21 -1.00 18.14
N GLY A 742 -12.09 0.17 18.78
CA GLY A 742 -11.42 1.35 18.24
C GLY A 742 -12.36 2.42 17.70
N ASN A 743 -13.48 2.04 17.09
CA ASN A 743 -14.45 2.98 16.50
C ASN A 743 -15.74 3.09 17.31
N THR A 744 -16.18 1.98 17.89
CA THR A 744 -17.46 1.87 18.58
C THR A 744 -17.27 1.19 19.93
N VAL A 745 -18.07 1.58 20.90
CA VAL A 745 -18.08 1.04 22.25
C VAL A 745 -19.40 0.31 22.46
N LEU A 746 -19.33 -0.96 22.85
CA LEU A 746 -20.47 -1.66 23.40
C LEU A 746 -20.34 -1.60 24.92
N SER A 747 -21.28 -0.93 25.57
CA SER A 747 -21.31 -0.70 27.02
C SER A 747 -22.52 -1.38 27.65
N GLY A 748 -22.36 -1.86 28.89
CA GLY A 748 -23.42 -2.47 29.68
C GLY A 748 -23.81 -1.59 30.86
N GLY A 749 -25.09 -1.26 30.94
CA GLY A 749 -25.65 -0.33 31.93
C GLY A 749 -26.13 -0.99 33.22
N GLN A 750 -26.35 -0.16 34.24
CA GLN A 750 -26.90 -0.55 35.55
C GLN A 750 -28.31 -1.15 35.47
N SER A 751 -29.13 -0.80 34.47
CA SER A 751 -30.45 -1.42 34.29
C SER A 751 -30.44 -2.76 33.55
N GLY A 752 -29.27 -3.22 33.07
CA GLY A 752 -29.15 -4.42 32.23
C GLY A 752 -29.27 -4.19 30.71
N HIS A 753 -29.43 -2.93 30.28
CA HIS A 753 -29.39 -2.58 28.87
C HIS A 753 -27.95 -2.50 28.35
N LEU A 754 -27.72 -2.97 27.12
CA LEU A 754 -26.50 -2.72 26.37
C LEU A 754 -26.69 -1.50 25.47
N GLN A 755 -25.64 -0.69 25.32
CA GLN A 755 -25.65 0.48 24.46
C GLN A 755 -24.44 0.44 23.51
N VAL A 756 -24.71 0.68 22.24
CA VAL A 756 -23.69 0.85 21.20
C VAL A 756 -23.47 2.34 20.99
N LEU A 757 -22.24 2.80 21.19
CA LEU A 757 -21.83 4.19 21.08
C LEU A 757 -20.79 4.32 19.96
N ASP A 758 -21.06 5.16 18.97
CA ASP A 758 -20.08 5.57 17.98
C ASP A 758 -19.26 6.75 18.53
N LEU A 759 -17.94 6.56 18.67
CA LEU A 759 -17.04 7.55 19.24
C LEU A 759 -16.73 8.70 18.27
N LEU A 760 -16.88 8.52 16.96
CA LEU A 760 -16.67 9.58 15.98
C LEU A 760 -17.81 10.60 16.02
N SER A 761 -19.05 10.11 16.13
CA SER A 761 -20.23 10.97 16.20
C SER A 761 -20.62 11.37 17.62
N ASN A 762 -20.00 10.78 18.65
CA ASN A 762 -20.35 10.91 20.07
C ASN A 762 -21.86 10.67 20.31
N LYS A 763 -22.46 9.70 19.61
CA LYS A 763 -23.89 9.39 19.70
C LYS A 763 -24.14 7.92 19.95
N VAL A 764 -25.08 7.66 20.87
CA VAL A 764 -25.64 6.33 21.06
C VAL A 764 -26.43 5.95 19.81
N THR A 765 -26.00 4.89 19.13
CA THR A 765 -26.61 4.42 17.89
C THR A 765 -27.74 3.44 18.17
N THR A 766 -27.53 2.54 19.13
CA THR A 766 -28.46 1.43 19.42
C THR A 766 -28.52 1.12 20.91
N ARG A 767 -29.73 0.84 21.41
CA ARG A 767 -29.97 0.30 22.77
C ARG A 767 -30.58 -1.09 22.68
N ILE A 768 -30.00 -2.05 23.39
CA ILE A 768 -30.36 -3.47 23.30
C ILE A 768 -30.75 -3.96 24.70
N PRO A 769 -31.96 -4.54 24.88
CA PRO A 769 -32.30 -5.23 26.12
C PRO A 769 -31.51 -6.54 26.23
N GLY A 770 -30.59 -6.61 27.20
CA GLY A 770 -29.76 -7.79 27.46
C GLY A 770 -30.18 -8.52 28.74
N HIS A 771 -29.90 -7.91 29.89
CA HIS A 771 -30.09 -8.47 31.22
C HIS A 771 -31.25 -7.82 31.97
N SER A 772 -31.74 -8.51 33.00
CA SER A 772 -32.78 -8.01 33.92
C SER A 772 -32.21 -7.33 35.18
N GLY A 773 -30.88 -7.30 35.30
CA GLY A 773 -30.12 -6.56 36.32
C GLY A 773 -28.83 -6.02 35.70
N ALA A 774 -28.01 -5.32 36.48
CA ALA A 774 -26.80 -4.65 35.98
C ALA A 774 -25.88 -5.60 35.22
N VAL A 775 -25.34 -5.16 34.09
CA VAL A 775 -24.33 -5.92 33.35
C VAL A 775 -22.98 -5.72 34.05
N THR A 776 -22.44 -6.77 34.65
CA THR A 776 -21.25 -6.67 35.53
C THR A 776 -19.97 -7.06 34.83
N ALA A 777 -20.06 -7.84 33.75
CA ALA A 777 -18.89 -8.32 33.03
C ALA A 777 -19.21 -8.45 31.54
N MET A 778 -18.19 -8.18 30.73
CA MET A 778 -18.27 -8.33 29.29
C MET A 778 -16.92 -8.78 28.76
N TRP A 779 -16.94 -9.67 27.78
CA TRP A 779 -15.76 -10.16 27.09
C TRP A 779 -16.04 -10.20 25.60
N MET A 780 -15.04 -9.86 24.80
CA MET A 780 -15.10 -9.88 23.35
C MET A 780 -13.90 -10.69 22.83
N ASN A 781 -14.12 -11.53 21.83
CA ASN A 781 -13.02 -12.27 21.22
C ASN A 781 -12.10 -11.35 20.40
N GLU A 782 -10.88 -11.81 20.11
CA GLU A 782 -9.90 -11.02 19.34
C GLU A 782 -10.42 -10.58 17.97
N GLN A 783 -11.28 -11.41 17.37
CA GLN A 783 -11.94 -11.13 16.10
C GLN A 783 -13.13 -10.18 16.24
N CYS A 784 -13.47 -9.67 17.43
CA CYS A 784 -14.61 -8.78 17.63
C CYS A 784 -15.91 -9.28 16.95
N SER A 785 -16.13 -10.59 16.92
CA SER A 785 -17.25 -11.27 16.26
C SER A 785 -18.21 -11.92 17.25
N THR A 786 -17.75 -12.13 18.48
CA THR A 786 -18.55 -12.69 19.57
C THR A 786 -18.32 -11.88 20.84
N VAL A 787 -19.42 -11.53 21.50
CA VAL A 787 -19.42 -10.88 22.82
C VAL A 787 -20.15 -11.77 23.80
N ILE A 788 -19.62 -11.87 25.02
CA ILE A 788 -20.24 -12.58 26.14
C ILE A 788 -20.51 -11.54 27.22
N THR A 789 -21.75 -11.47 27.70
CA THR A 789 -22.12 -10.59 28.82
C THR A 789 -22.60 -11.39 30.01
N GLY A 790 -22.26 -10.93 31.21
CA GLY A 790 -22.75 -11.48 32.47
C GLY A 790 -23.40 -10.38 33.31
N GLY A 791 -24.54 -10.71 33.95
CA GLY A 791 -25.31 -9.75 34.75
C GLY A 791 -25.61 -10.22 36.17
N GLU A 792 -26.04 -9.28 37.03
CA GLU A 792 -26.49 -9.54 38.40
C GLU A 792 -27.70 -10.48 38.47
N ASP A 793 -28.41 -10.64 37.35
CA ASP A 793 -29.49 -11.61 37.18
C ASP A 793 -29.02 -13.06 37.09
N LYS A 794 -27.72 -13.30 37.25
CA LYS A 794 -27.06 -14.62 37.22
C LYS A 794 -27.17 -15.31 35.85
N GLN A 795 -27.37 -14.52 34.79
CA GLN A 795 -27.37 -15.00 33.41
C GLN A 795 -26.05 -14.66 32.72
N ILE A 796 -25.67 -15.53 31.78
CA ILE A 796 -24.62 -15.29 30.80
C ILE A 796 -25.27 -15.34 29.43
N ILE A 797 -25.07 -14.30 28.63
CA ILE A 797 -25.66 -14.18 27.29
C ILE A 797 -24.53 -14.13 26.27
N PHE A 798 -24.65 -14.95 25.23
CA PHE A 798 -23.76 -14.98 24.09
C PHE A 798 -24.37 -14.17 22.95
N TRP A 799 -23.60 -13.21 22.45
CA TRP A 799 -23.97 -12.33 21.35
C TRP A 799 -23.08 -12.67 20.17
N LYS A 800 -23.71 -13.04 19.06
CA LYS A 800 -23.03 -13.10 17.77
C LYS A 800 -23.18 -11.74 17.11
N LEU A 801 -22.07 -11.14 16.76
CA LEU A 801 -22.06 -9.92 15.96
C LEU A 801 -22.16 -10.39 14.50
N ASP A 802 -23.21 -9.98 13.80
CA ASP A 802 -23.43 -10.40 12.41
C ASP A 802 -22.37 -9.75 11.51
N CYS A 803 -21.69 -10.59 10.73
CA CYS A 803 -20.54 -10.27 9.87
C CYS A 803 -20.89 -9.41 8.66
#